data_AF-A0AAX6QU08-F1
#
_entry.id   AF-A0AAX6QU08-F1
#
_cell.length_a   1.000
_cell.length_b   1.000
_cell.length_c   1.000
_cell.angle_alpha   90.00
_cell.angle_beta   90.00
_cell.angle_gamma   90.00
#
_symmetry.space_group_name_H-M   'P 1'
#
loop_
_entity.id
_entity.type
_entity.pdbx_description
1 polymer ?
#
loop_
_entity_poly.entity_id
_entity_poly.type
_entity_poly.pdbx_seq_one_letter_code
_entity_poly.pdbx_strand_id
1 'polypeptide(L)'
;MALRLVTDFDLAADALPALRAARAGGADVLETNYESLHLLNVERNGNIIYTYKDGKGNVVFGLYDCQTRQNEHLYTFEKDLQVISCSVNNERTLLAASLVQSTKERRRNELQPGSKCLTLLVEIFPVNNVKVLKAVDSCVWVQFLYPHGASHPLPQSHLLLVSEEKYIEQFHIQVTKEDGNRVVIKNSGHLRRDRIAEDFVWAQWDMREQRLYYIDLKKSRIILKCIQFNADESFTLMFETPLDIPLSGSEFKLVNFGCGYHEEQEKLSKHLTLYVFTNHTGSLCACYSQKFDSWEQITYSVFYFHEGYRKTFTAAPGSGGSHVTKDITFLNLDYYVAVYLPGHFFHLLNIQHPDLICHSLFLTGNNSMADVLPQSALRPLSGSLVLDWGLGKLYRATLNPPRLLQFLGAAQLDCDRMATLHCLLACGRELQPLEAQIIQWISENFSTCHSFDLIQEFIIASSYWSVYPETSNMDMLLQYSSVLTWDSEIPGITLVTEEIPLPLMKVHSFQGYWEKLNSNLEHVKYATPPSRYTNSVVWREWHNLVAELQGCWGQRLRSPTVWSQETGKRRPTVYVRNILHSAVKVISNVEARHLEPRLAPLLQEEDTRHRLLVGLMVSELKDHLLRYLQGVEKKKIEQMAVDYTSKLLHLICCILETSWRKHSLDSWALRLDGSGSAAESAVFHLMTRILEATSSLFLPLPPGFHTLHTILGVHCLPLHSLLNYIDNGVLLLTETAVTRLLKDLDNTEKNEKLKFSVIVRLPPLIGQKIYRLWDHPVSSNVIARNHVTRLLQNYKKQPWSSVINKSSFSVDFLPLNYLIEILTSLESSTQALNDFEGHDNVDAEFVEEAALKHTTMLLGL
;
A
#
# COMPACT_ATOMS: atom_id res chain seq x y z
N MET A 1 -8.93 -14.04 13.95
CA MET A 1 -7.71 -13.38 14.44
C MET A 1 -7.08 -12.59 13.30
N ALA A 2 -6.80 -11.30 13.51
CA ALA A 2 -6.11 -10.44 12.54
C ALA A 2 -4.66 -10.88 12.27
N LEU A 3 -4.01 -11.49 13.27
CA LEU A 3 -2.70 -12.11 13.17
C LEU A 3 -2.81 -13.64 13.01
N ARG A 4 -1.89 -14.24 12.28
CA ARG A 4 -1.70 -15.68 12.13
C ARG A 4 -0.25 -16.02 12.43
N LEU A 5 -0.03 -16.94 13.35
CA LEU A 5 1.28 -17.53 13.59
C LEU A 5 1.40 -18.81 12.76
N VAL A 6 2.30 -18.82 11.80
CA VAL A 6 2.63 -20.01 11.00
C VAL A 6 3.86 -20.66 11.62
N THR A 7 3.78 -21.94 11.99
CA THR A 7 4.93 -22.64 12.56
C THR A 7 5.99 -22.87 11.48
N ASP A 8 7.17 -22.28 11.65
CA ASP A 8 8.35 -22.50 10.80
C ASP A 8 9.20 -23.67 11.33
N PHE A 9 9.21 -23.89 12.65
CA PHE A 9 9.88 -25.03 13.30
C PHE A 9 9.21 -25.40 14.63
N ASP A 10 9.14 -26.69 14.91
CA ASP A 10 8.69 -27.25 16.18
C ASP A 10 9.71 -28.27 16.69
N LEU A 11 10.40 -27.95 17.79
CA LEU A 11 11.43 -28.80 18.37
C LEU A 11 10.94 -30.23 18.65
N ALA A 12 9.69 -30.39 19.07
CA ALA A 12 9.11 -31.69 19.37
C ALA A 12 8.71 -32.48 18.12
N ALA A 13 8.33 -31.80 17.03
CA ALA A 13 7.92 -32.47 15.78
C ALA A 13 9.09 -32.69 14.82
N ASP A 14 10.06 -31.78 14.77
CA ASP A 14 11.09 -31.74 13.74
C ASP A 14 12.44 -32.31 14.19
N ALA A 15 12.83 -32.12 15.47
CA ALA A 15 14.09 -32.64 15.99
C ALA A 15 13.92 -33.99 16.70
N LEU A 16 12.87 -34.14 17.51
CA LEU A 16 12.63 -35.32 18.33
C LEU A 16 12.58 -36.65 17.55
N PRO A 17 11.92 -36.75 16.38
CA PRO A 17 11.88 -38.02 15.63
C PRO A 17 13.24 -38.44 15.09
N ALA A 18 14.05 -37.49 14.63
CA ALA A 18 15.40 -37.76 14.15
C ALA A 18 16.31 -38.26 15.28
N LEU A 19 16.19 -37.66 16.47
CA LEU A 19 16.91 -38.11 17.66
C LEU A 19 16.52 -39.54 18.09
N ARG A 20 15.24 -39.92 17.94
CA ARG A 20 14.77 -41.30 18.19
C ARG A 20 15.32 -42.27 17.16
N ALA A 21 15.29 -41.92 15.87
CA ALA A 21 15.78 -42.77 14.78
C ALA A 21 17.29 -43.05 14.87
N ALA A 22 18.09 -42.05 15.26
CA ALA A 22 19.53 -42.21 15.45
C ALA A 22 19.92 -43.15 16.62
N ARG A 23 18.96 -43.53 17.48
CA ARG A 23 19.21 -44.30 18.73
C ARG A 23 18.43 -45.62 18.81
N ALA A 24 17.98 -46.18 17.69
CA ALA A 24 17.15 -47.39 17.61
C ALA A 24 17.85 -48.71 18.06
N GLY A 25 18.41 -48.74 19.27
CA GLY A 25 19.08 -49.88 19.88
C GLY A 25 18.84 -50.08 21.39
N GLY A 26 17.92 -49.35 22.04
CA GLY A 26 17.59 -49.58 23.46
C GLY A 26 16.26 -48.96 23.87
N ALA A 27 15.25 -49.80 24.12
CA ALA A 27 13.85 -49.40 24.23
C ALA A 27 13.37 -48.94 25.63
N ASP A 28 14.22 -48.90 26.66
CA ASP A 28 13.75 -48.80 28.07
C ASP A 28 14.29 -47.61 28.90
N VAL A 29 14.98 -46.62 28.30
CA VAL A 29 15.50 -45.42 29.02
C VAL A 29 14.88 -44.12 28.48
N LEU A 30 13.64 -44.21 27.95
CA LEU A 30 13.19 -43.40 26.82
C LEU A 30 12.37 -42.14 27.13
N GLU A 31 11.93 -41.86 28.35
CA GLU A 31 11.10 -40.67 28.63
C GLU A 31 11.83 -39.55 29.39
N THR A 32 12.82 -39.85 30.22
CA THR A 32 13.47 -38.88 31.12
C THR A 32 14.53 -37.98 30.48
N ASN A 33 15.10 -38.34 29.32
CA ASN A 33 16.17 -37.54 28.70
C ASN A 33 15.67 -36.34 27.87
N TYR A 34 14.39 -36.35 27.48
CA TYR A 34 13.80 -35.31 26.63
C TYR A 34 13.37 -34.05 27.38
N GLU A 35 13.30 -34.08 28.72
CA GLU A 35 13.09 -32.88 29.55
C GLU A 35 14.24 -31.87 29.40
N SER A 36 15.42 -32.31 28.95
CA SER A 36 16.60 -31.46 28.75
C SER A 36 16.69 -30.86 27.35
N LEU A 37 15.81 -31.26 26.41
CA LEU A 37 15.83 -30.78 25.03
C LEU A 37 15.33 -29.34 24.98
N HIS A 38 16.19 -28.41 24.55
CA HIS A 38 15.82 -27.02 24.37
C HIS A 38 16.55 -26.39 23.19
N LEU A 39 15.94 -25.36 22.64
CA LEU A 39 16.52 -24.52 21.59
C LEU A 39 17.65 -23.68 22.22
N LEU A 40 18.70 -23.39 21.46
CA LEU A 40 19.82 -22.57 21.91
C LEU A 40 19.92 -21.27 21.12
N ASN A 41 19.85 -21.34 19.80
CA ASN A 41 20.05 -20.19 18.94
C ASN A 41 19.43 -20.39 17.55
N VAL A 42 19.21 -19.29 16.84
CA VAL A 42 18.79 -19.26 15.42
C VAL A 42 19.82 -18.47 14.65
N GLU A 43 20.49 -19.12 13.70
CA GLU A 43 21.55 -18.51 12.90
C GLU A 43 21.00 -17.66 11.74
N ARG A 44 21.86 -16.81 11.15
CA ARG A 44 21.47 -15.91 10.05
C ARG A 44 20.86 -16.63 8.85
N ASN A 45 21.33 -17.83 8.54
CA ASN A 45 20.82 -18.64 7.43
C ASN A 45 19.47 -19.34 7.74
N GLY A 46 18.93 -19.15 8.94
CA GLY A 46 17.71 -19.76 9.43
C GLY A 46 17.92 -21.10 10.12
N ASN A 47 19.15 -21.62 10.19
CA ASN A 47 19.41 -22.89 10.87
C ASN A 47 19.22 -22.74 12.38
N ILE A 48 18.70 -23.79 13.00
CA ILE A 48 18.34 -23.79 14.41
C ILE A 48 19.28 -24.70 15.17
N ILE A 49 19.92 -24.17 16.21
CA ILE A 49 20.78 -24.94 17.11
C ILE A 49 19.96 -25.34 18.32
N TYR A 50 20.00 -26.61 18.67
CA TYR A 50 19.37 -27.15 19.87
C TYR A 50 20.37 -28.01 20.66
N THR A 51 20.06 -28.24 21.94
CA THR A 51 20.84 -29.13 22.78
C THR A 51 19.96 -30.03 23.62
N TYR A 52 20.50 -31.17 24.00
CA TYR A 52 19.88 -32.10 24.94
C TYR A 52 20.97 -32.91 25.65
N LYS A 53 20.62 -33.51 26.78
CA LYS A 53 21.49 -34.43 27.51
C LYS A 53 21.25 -35.86 27.05
N ASP A 54 22.32 -36.60 26.77
CA ASP A 54 22.23 -38.02 26.49
C ASP A 54 22.00 -38.85 27.77
N GLY A 55 21.79 -40.16 27.63
CA GLY A 55 21.56 -41.05 28.78
C GLY A 55 22.76 -41.20 29.72
N LYS A 56 23.92 -40.64 29.37
CA LYS A 56 25.13 -40.57 30.21
C LYS A 56 25.30 -39.19 30.87
N GLY A 57 24.40 -38.23 30.60
CA GLY A 57 24.47 -36.86 31.07
C GLY A 57 25.37 -35.94 30.25
N ASN A 58 25.87 -36.40 29.09
CA ASN A 58 26.69 -35.59 28.19
C ASN A 58 25.82 -34.58 27.44
N VAL A 59 26.37 -33.40 27.19
CA VAL A 59 25.69 -32.34 26.44
C VAL A 59 25.90 -32.56 24.95
N VAL A 60 24.81 -32.77 24.21
CA VAL A 60 24.83 -32.95 22.76
C VAL A 60 24.32 -31.69 22.07
N PHE A 61 25.03 -31.25 21.04
CA PHE A 61 24.65 -30.13 20.17
C PHE A 61 24.14 -30.67 18.83
N GLY A 62 22.94 -30.25 18.45
CA GLY A 62 22.31 -30.57 17.17
C GLY A 62 22.04 -29.30 16.36
N LEU A 63 22.09 -29.43 15.03
CA LEU A 63 21.72 -28.41 14.07
C LEU A 63 20.55 -28.91 13.25
N TYR A 64 19.48 -28.13 13.18
CA TYR A 64 18.39 -28.33 12.25
C TYR A 64 18.55 -27.35 11.09
N ASP A 65 18.66 -27.88 9.88
CA ASP A 65 18.68 -27.10 8.65
C ASP A 65 17.24 -26.91 8.15
N CYS A 66 16.72 -25.70 8.26
CA CYS A 66 15.35 -25.39 7.88
C CYS A 66 15.07 -25.52 6.37
N GLN A 67 16.12 -25.43 5.52
CA GLN A 67 15.97 -25.55 4.07
C GLN A 67 15.88 -27.01 3.64
N THR A 68 16.79 -27.85 4.16
CA THR A 68 16.81 -29.28 3.83
C THR A 68 15.89 -30.13 4.72
N ARG A 69 15.41 -29.55 5.83
CA ARG A 69 14.64 -30.22 6.90
C ARG A 69 15.35 -31.42 7.50
N GLN A 70 16.68 -31.34 7.59
CA GLN A 70 17.52 -32.40 8.14
C GLN A 70 18.13 -32.00 9.48
N ASN A 71 18.31 -33.00 10.34
CA ASN A 71 19.01 -32.87 11.61
C ASN A 71 20.45 -33.37 11.45
N GLU A 72 21.40 -32.58 11.92
CA GLU A 72 22.83 -32.88 11.90
C GLU A 72 23.37 -32.85 13.35
N HIS A 73 24.24 -33.80 13.67
CA HIS A 73 24.97 -33.80 14.94
C HIS A 73 26.22 -32.94 14.81
N LEU A 74 26.36 -31.92 15.67
CA LEU A 74 27.54 -31.05 15.66
C LEU A 74 28.64 -31.55 16.58
N TYR A 75 28.34 -31.71 17.87
CA TYR A 75 29.37 -32.03 18.87
C TYR A 75 28.75 -32.62 20.14
N THR A 76 29.53 -33.42 20.88
CA THR A 76 29.16 -33.95 22.21
C THR A 76 30.22 -33.56 23.23
N PHE A 77 29.82 -32.90 24.32
CA PHE A 77 30.68 -32.64 25.47
C PHE A 77 30.47 -33.69 26.55
N GLU A 78 31.52 -34.44 26.86
CA GLU A 78 31.53 -35.53 27.84
C GLU A 78 31.60 -35.04 29.31
N LYS A 79 30.78 -34.05 29.66
CA LYS A 79 30.62 -33.53 31.03
C LYS A 79 29.19 -33.06 31.26
N ASP A 80 28.71 -33.18 32.50
CA ASP A 80 27.41 -32.66 32.92
C ASP A 80 27.47 -31.13 33.10
N LEU A 81 27.50 -30.43 31.97
CA LEU A 81 27.51 -28.96 31.91
C LEU A 81 26.13 -28.45 31.49
N GLN A 82 25.89 -27.17 31.74
CA GLN A 82 24.72 -26.46 31.25
C GLN A 82 25.14 -25.43 30.21
N VAL A 83 24.43 -25.41 29.09
CA VAL A 83 24.72 -24.47 28.00
C VAL A 83 23.99 -23.17 28.25
N ILE A 84 24.71 -22.05 28.16
CA ILE A 84 24.11 -20.71 28.10
C ILE A 84 23.83 -20.37 26.64
N SER A 85 24.90 -20.27 25.84
CA SER A 85 24.84 -19.73 24.48
C SER A 85 25.65 -20.62 23.56
N CYS A 86 25.21 -20.73 22.31
CA CYS A 86 25.92 -21.48 21.29
C CYS A 86 25.71 -20.88 19.91
N SER A 87 26.76 -20.88 19.09
CA SER A 87 26.68 -20.46 17.70
C SER A 87 27.64 -21.28 16.84
N VAL A 88 27.29 -21.45 15.56
CA VAL A 88 28.09 -22.15 14.55
C VAL A 88 28.45 -21.18 13.42
N ASN A 89 29.63 -21.33 12.82
CA ASN A 89 29.98 -20.52 11.64
C ASN A 89 29.24 -20.99 10.38
N ASN A 90 29.23 -20.13 9.36
CA ASN A 90 28.58 -20.39 8.08
C ASN A 90 29.01 -21.71 7.40
N GLU A 91 30.28 -22.08 7.53
CA GLU A 91 30.86 -23.29 6.93
C GLU A 91 30.61 -24.56 7.76
N ARG A 92 30.01 -24.46 8.96
CA ARG A 92 29.77 -25.58 9.90
C ARG A 92 31.05 -26.30 10.36
N THR A 93 32.14 -25.55 10.50
CA THR A 93 33.46 -26.08 10.88
C THR A 93 33.86 -25.73 12.30
N LEU A 94 33.31 -24.66 12.86
CA LEU A 94 33.61 -24.13 14.19
C LEU A 94 32.33 -23.99 15.01
N LEU A 95 32.41 -24.43 16.27
CA LEU A 95 31.36 -24.26 17.27
C LEU A 95 31.88 -23.40 18.42
N ALA A 96 31.16 -22.34 18.76
CA ALA A 96 31.41 -21.55 19.96
C ALA A 96 30.32 -21.84 20.97
N ALA A 97 30.68 -22.22 22.19
CA ALA A 97 29.74 -22.56 23.24
C ALA A 97 30.17 -21.98 24.60
N SER A 98 29.22 -21.35 25.29
CA SER A 98 29.38 -20.93 26.68
C SER A 98 28.69 -21.91 27.60
N LEU A 99 29.45 -22.46 28.55
CA LEU A 99 29.06 -23.57 29.42
C LEU A 99 29.24 -23.17 30.89
N VAL A 100 28.28 -23.52 31.74
CA VAL A 100 28.32 -23.35 33.20
C VAL A 100 28.29 -24.71 33.88
N GLN A 101 29.00 -24.85 34.99
CA GLN A 101 28.98 -26.07 35.80
C GLN A 101 27.60 -26.26 36.46
N SER A 102 27.05 -27.48 36.37
CA SER A 102 25.74 -27.78 36.96
C SER A 102 25.80 -27.71 38.49
N THR A 103 24.71 -27.27 39.12
CA THR A 103 24.60 -27.16 40.59
C THR A 103 24.71 -28.51 41.31
N LYS A 104 24.55 -29.64 40.61
CA LYS A 104 24.68 -30.99 41.18
C LYS A 104 26.14 -31.36 41.51
N GLU A 105 27.12 -30.88 40.74
CA GLU A 105 28.55 -31.08 41.04
C GLU A 105 29.08 -30.12 42.12
N ARG A 106 28.36 -29.02 42.39
CA ARG A 106 28.75 -27.99 43.36
C ARG A 106 28.91 -28.51 44.79
N ARG A 107 28.20 -29.59 45.14
CA ARG A 107 28.32 -30.25 46.47
C ARG A 107 29.62 -31.05 46.66
N ARG A 108 30.39 -31.34 45.60
CA ARG A 108 31.61 -32.17 45.71
C ARG A 108 32.92 -31.36 45.80
N ASN A 109 32.95 -30.12 45.32
CA ASN A 109 34.20 -29.37 45.12
C ASN A 109 34.17 -27.94 45.71
N GLU A 110 33.96 -27.80 47.03
CA GLU A 110 34.03 -26.49 47.71
C GLU A 110 35.47 -25.93 47.87
N LEU A 111 36.49 -26.63 47.38
CA LEU A 111 37.92 -26.33 47.62
C LEU A 111 38.73 -25.96 46.37
N GLN A 112 38.12 -25.70 45.22
CA GLN A 112 38.84 -25.14 44.06
C GLN A 112 38.15 -23.87 43.50
N PRO A 113 38.87 -22.73 43.42
CA PRO A 113 38.37 -21.52 42.76
C PRO A 113 38.40 -21.71 41.24
N GLY A 114 37.39 -22.37 40.69
CA GLY A 114 37.16 -22.50 39.25
C GLY A 114 36.16 -21.46 38.76
N SER A 115 36.39 -20.89 37.57
CA SER A 115 35.47 -19.94 36.92
C SER A 115 34.09 -20.57 36.68
N LYS A 116 33.01 -19.83 36.96
CA LYS A 116 31.63 -20.35 36.81
C LYS A 116 31.20 -20.58 35.36
N CYS A 117 31.65 -19.74 34.43
CA CYS A 117 31.32 -19.80 33.02
C CYS A 117 32.60 -19.99 32.18
N LEU A 118 32.60 -21.02 31.34
CA LEU A 118 33.66 -21.33 30.39
C LEU A 118 33.13 -21.16 28.97
N THR A 119 33.72 -20.23 28.23
CA THR A 119 33.44 -20.02 26.81
C THR A 119 34.50 -20.72 25.98
N LEU A 120 34.07 -21.69 25.17
CA LEU A 120 34.92 -22.57 24.39
C LEU A 120 34.72 -22.34 22.90
N LEU A 121 35.80 -22.50 22.14
CA LEU A 121 35.80 -22.59 20.69
C LEU A 121 36.28 -23.98 20.28
N VAL A 122 35.50 -24.67 19.46
CA VAL A 122 35.68 -26.08 19.11
C VAL A 122 35.78 -26.23 17.60
N GLU A 123 36.75 -27.02 17.15
CA GLU A 123 36.85 -27.49 15.77
C GLU A 123 35.98 -28.75 15.60
N ILE A 124 34.98 -28.69 14.71
CA ILE A 124 34.01 -29.77 14.49
C ILE A 124 34.60 -30.84 13.57
N PHE A 125 35.30 -30.43 12.51
CA PHE A 125 35.90 -31.31 11.50
C PHE A 125 37.37 -30.95 11.26
N PRO A 126 38.34 -31.60 11.92
CA PRO A 126 38.23 -32.74 12.84
C PRO A 126 37.97 -32.33 14.30
N VAL A 127 37.35 -33.22 15.08
CA VAL A 127 37.20 -33.09 16.54
C VAL A 127 38.56 -33.27 17.22
N ASN A 128 39.44 -32.27 17.11
CA ASN A 128 40.82 -32.35 17.58
C ASN A 128 41.18 -31.28 18.62
N ASN A 129 40.48 -30.14 18.63
CA ASN A 129 40.92 -28.97 19.41
C ASN A 129 39.75 -28.24 20.08
N VAL A 130 39.86 -28.04 21.39
CA VAL A 130 38.95 -27.23 22.21
C VAL A 130 39.77 -26.14 22.86
N LYS A 131 39.49 -24.89 22.50
CA LYS A 131 40.18 -23.71 23.02
C LYS A 131 39.29 -22.95 23.98
N VAL A 132 39.83 -22.60 25.14
CA VAL A 132 39.16 -21.68 26.07
C VAL A 132 39.34 -20.25 25.56
N LEU A 133 38.24 -19.58 25.21
CA LEU A 133 38.22 -18.16 24.84
C LEU A 133 38.19 -17.28 26.08
N LYS A 134 37.30 -17.60 27.03
CA LYS A 134 37.18 -16.92 28.33
C LYS A 134 36.80 -17.91 29.42
N ALA A 135 37.30 -17.65 30.62
CA ALA A 135 36.93 -18.32 31.86
C ALA A 135 36.62 -17.22 32.87
N VAL A 136 35.33 -16.98 33.13
CA VAL A 136 34.84 -15.84 33.93
C VAL A 136 33.74 -16.31 34.89
N ASP A 137 33.44 -15.50 35.90
CA ASP A 137 32.38 -15.82 36.88
C ASP A 137 30.99 -15.32 36.44
N SER A 138 30.92 -14.59 35.33
CA SER A 138 29.72 -14.01 34.75
C SER A 138 29.25 -14.79 33.51
N CYS A 139 27.98 -14.65 33.11
CA CYS A 139 27.49 -15.27 31.90
C CYS A 139 28.08 -14.62 30.64
N VAL A 140 28.31 -15.43 29.61
CA VAL A 140 28.84 -14.99 28.32
C VAL A 140 28.00 -15.55 27.19
N TRP A 141 27.63 -14.70 26.22
CA TRP A 141 26.93 -15.08 25.00
C TRP A 141 27.86 -14.98 23.79
N VAL A 142 27.60 -15.84 22.80
CA VAL A 142 28.45 -16.01 21.62
C VAL A 142 27.63 -16.09 20.35
N GLN A 143 28.04 -15.36 19.31
CA GLN A 143 27.36 -15.31 18.01
C GLN A 143 28.35 -15.15 16.86
N PHE A 144 28.34 -16.07 15.89
CA PHE A 144 29.17 -15.94 14.69
C PHE A 144 28.59 -14.91 13.71
N LEU A 145 29.49 -14.19 13.05
CA LEU A 145 29.18 -13.32 11.92
C LEU A 145 29.35 -14.11 10.62
N TYR A 146 28.30 -14.11 9.81
CA TYR A 146 28.27 -14.72 8.48
C TYR A 146 28.62 -13.68 7.41
N PRO A 147 29.53 -13.97 6.47
CA PRO A 147 29.89 -13.04 5.40
C PRO A 147 28.71 -12.75 4.46
N HIS A 148 28.75 -11.63 3.76
CA HIS A 148 27.73 -11.24 2.77
C HIS A 148 28.16 -11.72 1.37
N GLY A 149 27.57 -12.81 0.89
CA GLY A 149 27.88 -13.41 -0.41
C GLY A 149 28.89 -14.57 -0.35
N ALA A 150 28.95 -15.36 -1.42
CA ALA A 150 29.78 -16.58 -1.52
C ALA A 150 31.27 -16.31 -1.83
N SER A 151 31.70 -15.06 -1.78
CA SER A 151 33.04 -14.65 -2.18
C SER A 151 34.01 -14.80 -1.01
N HIS A 152 34.85 -15.83 -1.13
CA HIS A 152 35.95 -16.24 -0.24
C HIS A 152 35.58 -17.20 0.91
N PRO A 153 35.43 -18.51 0.62
CA PRO A 153 35.34 -19.54 1.64
C PRO A 153 36.70 -19.73 2.35
N LEU A 154 36.92 -18.88 3.37
CA LEU A 154 38.01 -18.82 4.35
C LEU A 154 39.34 -18.19 3.86
N PRO A 155 39.99 -17.38 4.72
CA PRO A 155 40.59 -17.91 5.95
C PRO A 155 40.10 -17.30 7.27
N GLN A 156 39.07 -16.45 7.35
CA GLN A 156 38.74 -15.75 8.60
C GLN A 156 37.25 -15.85 8.97
N SER A 157 36.97 -16.31 10.18
CA SER A 157 35.66 -16.31 10.81
C SER A 157 35.64 -15.31 11.96
N HIS A 158 34.52 -14.62 12.15
CA HIS A 158 34.38 -13.61 13.21
C HIS A 158 33.34 -14.04 14.21
N LEU A 159 33.67 -13.89 15.50
CA LEU A 159 32.80 -14.29 16.61
C LEU A 159 32.58 -13.09 17.53
N LEU A 160 31.32 -12.73 17.75
CA LEU A 160 30.91 -11.79 18.78
C LEU A 160 30.81 -12.51 20.13
N LEU A 161 31.47 -11.94 21.13
CA LEU A 161 31.40 -12.35 22.52
C LEU A 161 30.81 -11.21 23.34
N VAL A 162 29.71 -11.48 24.03
CA VAL A 162 29.01 -10.52 24.89
C VAL A 162 29.08 -11.01 26.33
N SER A 163 29.56 -10.19 27.24
CA SER A 163 29.64 -10.52 28.66
C SER A 163 28.57 -9.81 29.47
N GLU A 164 28.07 -10.48 30.50
CA GLU A 164 27.24 -9.90 31.56
C GLU A 164 27.97 -8.78 32.33
N GLU A 165 29.30 -8.77 32.32
CA GLU A 165 30.15 -7.67 32.79
C GLU A 165 30.12 -6.42 31.88
N LYS A 166 29.09 -6.29 31.02
CA LYS A 166 28.80 -5.11 30.20
C LYS A 166 29.84 -4.75 29.15
N TYR A 167 30.47 -5.74 28.52
CA TYR A 167 31.31 -5.50 27.34
C TYR A 167 31.04 -6.45 26.18
N ILE A 168 31.37 -6.00 24.97
CA ILE A 168 31.24 -6.74 23.72
C ILE A 168 32.59 -6.73 23.00
N GLU A 169 33.06 -7.92 22.61
CA GLU A 169 34.32 -8.13 21.90
C GLU A 169 34.07 -8.91 20.59
N GLN A 170 34.79 -8.59 19.53
CA GLN A 170 34.85 -9.38 18.30
C GLN A 170 36.17 -10.13 18.24
N PHE A 171 36.09 -11.45 18.16
CA PHE A 171 37.23 -12.34 17.94
C PHE A 171 37.41 -12.63 16.46
N HIS A 172 38.66 -12.53 16.02
CA HIS A 172 39.10 -12.83 14.66
C HIS A 172 39.75 -14.21 14.67
N ILE A 173 39.08 -15.18 14.05
CA ILE A 173 39.51 -16.57 14.03
C ILE A 173 40.02 -16.90 12.64
N GLN A 174 41.34 -17.04 12.51
CA GLN A 174 41.93 -17.49 11.26
C GLN A 174 41.90 -19.01 11.17
N VAL A 175 41.56 -19.51 10.00
CA VAL A 175 41.26 -20.90 9.73
C VAL A 175 41.97 -21.32 8.44
N THR A 176 42.62 -22.47 8.47
CA THR A 176 43.32 -23.06 7.32
C THR A 176 42.75 -24.44 7.01
N LYS A 177 42.61 -24.75 5.72
CA LYS A 177 42.24 -26.09 5.26
C LYS A 177 43.49 -26.96 5.18
N GLU A 178 43.51 -28.04 5.94
CA GLU A 178 44.49 -29.12 5.80
C GLU A 178 43.90 -30.27 4.95
N ASP A 179 44.75 -31.16 4.44
CA ASP A 179 44.37 -32.22 3.50
C ASP A 179 43.11 -33.00 3.93
N GLY A 180 42.12 -33.02 3.03
CA GLY A 180 40.84 -33.72 3.18
C GLY A 180 39.84 -33.05 4.13
N ASN A 181 39.07 -32.05 3.69
CA ASN A 181 37.99 -31.35 4.43
C ASN A 181 38.27 -30.95 5.89
N ARG A 182 39.53 -31.00 6.36
CA ARG A 182 39.93 -30.68 7.73
C ARG A 182 40.20 -29.20 7.83
N VAL A 183 39.61 -28.58 8.84
CA VAL A 183 39.60 -27.14 9.01
C VAL A 183 40.15 -26.82 10.40
N VAL A 184 41.35 -26.23 10.47
CA VAL A 184 42.11 -26.03 11.72
C VAL A 184 42.34 -24.53 11.95
N ILE A 185 42.30 -24.10 13.21
CA ILE A 185 42.55 -22.72 13.62
C ILE A 185 44.05 -22.39 13.51
N LYS A 186 44.39 -21.38 12.72
CA LYS A 186 45.74 -20.85 12.57
C LYS A 186 46.12 -19.98 13.78
N ASN A 187 47.35 -20.10 14.26
CA ASN A 187 47.89 -19.32 15.39
C ASN A 187 47.05 -19.43 16.69
N SER A 188 46.83 -20.66 17.14
CA SER A 188 46.01 -21.00 18.31
C SER A 188 46.44 -20.39 19.65
N GLY A 189 47.61 -19.75 19.75
CA GLY A 189 48.08 -19.09 20.99
C GLY A 189 47.35 -17.79 21.33
N HIS A 190 47.14 -16.89 20.36
CA HIS A 190 46.51 -15.57 20.60
C HIS A 190 45.57 -15.20 19.44
N LEU A 191 44.26 -15.28 19.69
CA LEU A 191 43.27 -14.78 18.75
C LEU A 191 43.20 -13.27 18.89
N ARG A 192 43.24 -12.56 17.76
CA ARG A 192 43.05 -11.11 17.76
C ARG A 192 41.62 -10.81 18.21
N ARG A 193 41.47 -9.79 19.05
CA ARG A 193 40.18 -9.30 19.53
C ARG A 193 40.10 -7.79 19.44
N ASP A 194 38.96 -7.29 18.99
CA ASP A 194 38.64 -5.86 18.98
C ASP A 194 37.49 -5.60 19.97
N ARG A 195 37.57 -4.52 20.74
CA ARG A 195 36.54 -4.16 21.73
C ARG A 195 35.51 -3.24 21.07
N ILE A 196 34.24 -3.64 21.10
CA ILE A 196 33.16 -2.98 20.36
C ILE A 196 32.41 -2.00 21.26
N ALA A 197 32.01 -2.45 22.44
CA ALA A 197 31.22 -1.66 23.38
C ALA A 197 31.59 -2.04 24.83
N GLU A 198 31.48 -1.07 25.74
CA GLU A 198 31.73 -1.19 27.17
C GLU A 198 30.65 -0.43 27.94
N ASP A 199 30.44 -0.81 29.20
CA ASP A 199 29.53 -0.17 30.17
C ASP A 199 28.08 0.00 29.67
N PHE A 200 27.64 -0.85 28.74
CA PHE A 200 26.27 -0.81 28.21
C PHE A 200 25.26 -1.40 29.20
N VAL A 201 24.01 -0.92 29.13
CA VAL A 201 22.91 -1.41 29.98
C VAL A 201 21.92 -2.29 29.23
N TRP A 202 21.81 -2.10 27.92
CA TRP A 202 20.92 -2.90 27.09
C TRP A 202 21.57 -3.14 25.74
N ALA A 203 21.36 -4.33 25.17
CA ALA A 203 21.75 -4.63 23.79
C ALA A 203 20.74 -5.56 23.10
N GLN A 204 20.52 -5.31 21.81
CA GLN A 204 19.74 -6.16 20.91
C GLN A 204 20.57 -6.53 19.69
N TRP A 205 20.52 -7.80 19.33
CA TRP A 205 21.14 -8.31 18.12
C TRP A 205 20.12 -8.60 17.02
N ASP A 206 20.40 -8.12 15.81
CA ASP A 206 19.66 -8.44 14.60
C ASP A 206 20.45 -9.45 13.76
N MET A 207 20.01 -10.70 13.78
CA MET A 207 20.66 -11.83 13.11
C MET A 207 20.72 -11.66 11.59
N ARG A 208 19.62 -11.17 10.97
CA ARG A 208 19.45 -11.14 9.52
C ARG A 208 20.34 -10.10 8.87
N GLU A 209 20.31 -8.90 9.44
CA GLU A 209 21.05 -7.73 8.95
C GLU A 209 22.42 -7.56 9.61
N GLN A 210 22.74 -8.39 10.62
CA GLN A 210 23.95 -8.31 11.46
C GLN A 210 24.19 -6.89 11.99
N ARG A 211 23.21 -6.41 12.76
CA ARG A 211 23.23 -5.11 13.43
C ARG A 211 23.18 -5.29 14.93
N LEU A 212 24.03 -4.54 15.62
CA LEU A 212 24.05 -4.47 17.07
C LEU A 212 23.50 -3.11 17.51
N TYR A 213 22.35 -3.14 18.18
CA TYR A 213 21.80 -1.97 18.88
C TYR A 213 22.19 -2.07 20.34
N TYR A 214 22.73 -1.00 20.92
CA TYR A 214 23.04 -0.98 22.34
C TYR A 214 22.84 0.40 22.96
N ILE A 215 22.60 0.41 24.26
CA ILE A 215 22.39 1.62 25.05
C ILE A 215 23.57 1.85 25.98
N ASP A 216 24.12 3.05 25.88
CA ASP A 216 25.21 3.57 26.70
C ASP A 216 24.68 4.70 27.60
N LEU A 217 25.17 4.78 28.84
CA LEU A 217 24.83 5.80 29.83
C LEU A 217 25.94 6.86 29.88
N LYS A 218 25.82 7.92 29.06
CA LYS A 218 26.76 9.04 29.08
C LYS A 218 26.19 10.22 29.87
N LYS A 219 26.84 10.61 30.98
CA LYS A 219 26.47 11.80 31.79
C LYS A 219 24.98 11.83 32.18
N SER A 220 24.44 10.68 32.60
CA SER A 220 23.02 10.48 32.93
C SER A 220 22.05 10.65 31.76
N ARG A 221 22.53 10.67 30.51
CA ARG A 221 21.72 10.56 29.30
C ARG A 221 21.86 9.17 28.70
N ILE A 222 20.74 8.62 28.28
CA ILE A 222 20.63 7.31 27.65
C ILE A 222 20.80 7.52 26.15
N ILE A 223 21.80 6.87 25.56
CA ILE A 223 22.10 7.02 24.14
C ILE A 223 21.99 5.65 23.48
N LEU A 224 21.06 5.52 22.55
CA LEU A 224 20.95 4.38 21.67
C LEU A 224 21.95 4.53 20.53
N LYS A 225 22.75 3.48 20.31
CA LYS A 225 23.74 3.40 19.25
C LYS A 225 23.49 2.16 18.39
N CYS A 226 23.82 2.26 17.11
CA CYS A 226 23.76 1.12 16.19
C CYS A 226 25.10 0.89 15.51
N ILE A 227 25.58 -0.36 15.56
CA ILE A 227 26.75 -0.81 14.82
C ILE A 227 26.30 -1.76 13.72
N GLN A 228 26.72 -1.48 12.49
CA GLN A 228 26.57 -2.36 11.35
C GLN A 228 27.84 -3.17 11.17
N PHE A 229 27.72 -4.49 11.07
CA PHE A 229 28.80 -5.36 10.61
C PHE A 229 28.73 -5.48 9.10
N ASN A 230 29.82 -5.13 8.42
CA ASN A 230 29.90 -5.02 6.97
C ASN A 230 30.46 -6.29 6.33
N ALA A 231 30.27 -6.42 5.02
CA ALA A 231 30.77 -7.56 4.25
C ALA A 231 32.30 -7.64 4.17
N ASP A 232 33.00 -6.51 4.35
CA ASP A 232 34.46 -6.41 4.39
C ASP A 232 35.04 -6.73 5.77
N GLU A 233 34.25 -7.37 6.64
CA GLU A 233 34.64 -7.78 7.99
C GLU A 233 34.90 -6.61 8.97
N SER A 234 34.66 -5.37 8.53
CA SER A 234 34.68 -4.19 9.37
C SER A 234 33.36 -4.00 10.11
N PHE A 235 33.38 -3.24 11.20
CA PHE A 235 32.18 -2.74 11.85
C PHE A 235 32.20 -1.22 11.86
N THR A 236 31.03 -0.61 11.67
CA THR A 236 30.89 0.86 11.63
C THR A 236 29.77 1.30 12.55
N LEU A 237 30.03 2.31 13.37
CA LEU A 237 28.99 3.01 14.13
C LEU A 237 28.16 3.83 13.15
N MET A 238 26.88 3.49 13.00
CA MET A 238 25.99 4.10 12.00
C MET A 238 25.32 5.37 12.53
N PHE A 239 24.76 5.30 13.73
CA PHE A 239 24.11 6.44 14.36
C PHE A 239 24.21 6.43 15.89
N GLU A 240 23.99 7.61 16.47
CA GLU A 240 23.73 7.81 17.90
C GLU A 240 22.45 8.64 18.06
N THR A 241 21.56 8.25 18.95
CA THR A 241 20.35 9.03 19.26
C THR A 241 20.05 9.00 20.75
N PRO A 242 19.75 10.14 21.40
CA PRO A 242 19.34 10.13 22.80
C PRO A 242 17.93 9.51 22.92
N LEU A 243 17.70 8.81 24.03
CA LEU A 243 16.46 8.08 24.28
C LEU A 243 15.91 8.51 25.65
N ASP A 244 14.83 9.28 25.65
CA ASP A 244 14.23 9.82 26.87
C ASP A 244 13.33 8.78 27.56
N ILE A 245 13.96 7.80 28.21
CA ILE A 245 13.32 6.71 28.94
C ILE A 245 13.84 6.69 30.38
N PRO A 246 13.02 6.43 31.41
CA PRO A 246 13.53 6.21 32.76
C PRO A 246 14.27 4.85 32.83
N LEU A 247 15.61 4.87 32.92
CA LEU A 247 16.42 3.67 33.19
C LEU A 247 17.12 3.78 34.56
N SER A 248 16.87 2.80 35.42
CA SER A 248 17.70 2.50 36.58
C SER A 248 19.03 1.91 36.10
N GLY A 249 20.17 2.54 36.38
CA GLY A 249 21.50 2.07 35.90
C GLY A 249 21.92 0.64 36.34
N SER A 250 21.10 -0.02 37.16
CA SER A 250 21.23 -1.41 37.59
C SER A 250 20.65 -2.45 36.63
N GLU A 251 19.88 -2.04 35.62
CA GLU A 251 19.18 -2.98 34.72
C GLU A 251 20.07 -3.37 33.53
N PHE A 252 20.54 -4.61 33.52
CA PHE A 252 21.25 -5.23 32.41
C PHE A 252 20.30 -6.15 31.64
N LYS A 253 20.09 -5.92 30.34
CA LYS A 253 19.21 -6.78 29.51
C LYS A 253 19.76 -7.00 28.10
N LEU A 254 19.81 -8.27 27.70
CA LEU A 254 20.17 -8.71 26.36
C LEU A 254 18.94 -9.22 25.62
N VAL A 255 18.82 -8.85 24.35
CA VAL A 255 17.71 -9.24 23.46
C VAL A 255 18.30 -9.93 22.23
N ASN A 256 17.78 -11.11 21.89
CA ASN A 256 18.16 -11.90 20.71
C ASN A 256 19.63 -12.35 20.67
N PHE A 257 20.23 -12.71 21.80
CA PHE A 257 21.58 -13.32 21.89
C PHE A 257 21.54 -14.84 22.18
N GLY A 258 20.47 -15.53 21.79
CA GLY A 258 20.25 -16.95 22.11
C GLY A 258 19.61 -17.18 23.49
N CYS A 259 19.61 -18.44 23.94
CA CYS A 259 18.97 -18.85 25.20
C CYS A 259 19.66 -18.17 26.39
N GLY A 260 18.86 -17.52 27.24
CA GLY A 260 19.28 -17.01 28.54
C GLY A 260 18.64 -17.87 29.61
N TYR A 261 19.46 -18.34 30.56
CA TYR A 261 19.07 -19.18 31.67
C TYR A 261 17.72 -18.76 32.31
N HIS A 262 16.72 -19.65 32.21
CA HIS A 262 15.31 -19.37 32.53
C HIS A 262 15.07 -18.90 33.98
N GLU A 263 15.90 -19.35 34.94
CA GLU A 263 15.65 -19.14 36.38
C GLU A 263 16.22 -17.84 36.97
N GLU A 264 17.20 -17.19 36.31
CA GLU A 264 17.77 -15.92 36.78
C GLU A 264 17.28 -14.71 35.98
N GLN A 265 16.85 -14.91 34.73
CA GLN A 265 16.30 -13.82 33.93
C GLN A 265 14.97 -13.30 34.50
N GLU A 266 14.16 -14.13 35.16
CA GLU A 266 12.96 -13.68 35.91
C GLU A 266 13.31 -12.86 37.17
N LYS A 267 14.48 -13.10 37.78
CA LYS A 267 14.93 -12.33 38.96
C LYS A 267 15.63 -11.01 38.58
N LEU A 268 16.27 -10.96 37.41
CA LEU A 268 17.04 -9.80 36.92
C LEU A 268 16.23 -8.84 36.02
N SER A 269 15.18 -9.30 35.33
CA SER A 269 14.41 -8.50 34.34
C SER A 269 13.26 -7.68 34.95
N LYS A 270 13.55 -6.92 36.01
CA LYS A 270 12.44 -6.38 36.80
C LYS A 270 11.62 -5.25 36.15
N HIS A 271 12.03 -4.49 35.13
CA HIS A 271 11.20 -3.31 34.74
C HIS A 271 11.12 -2.90 33.26
N LEU A 272 11.95 -3.41 32.33
CA LEU A 272 12.05 -2.84 30.98
C LEU A 272 11.77 -3.82 29.83
N THR A 273 10.86 -3.47 28.92
CA THR A 273 10.72 -4.10 27.60
C THR A 273 11.01 -3.07 26.51
N LEU A 274 12.09 -3.30 25.76
CA LEU A 274 12.55 -2.43 24.69
C LEU A 274 12.93 -3.29 23.48
N TYR A 275 12.42 -2.92 22.31
CA TYR A 275 12.76 -3.54 21.02
C TYR A 275 12.99 -2.47 19.96
N VAL A 276 14.01 -2.64 19.13
CA VAL A 276 14.28 -1.81 17.96
C VAL A 276 13.90 -2.59 16.71
N PHE A 277 13.08 -1.99 15.85
CA PHE A 277 12.70 -2.58 14.56
C PHE A 277 13.11 -1.68 13.40
N THR A 278 13.57 -2.34 12.34
CA THR A 278 13.92 -1.72 11.07
C THR A 278 13.18 -2.41 9.93
N ASN A 279 12.78 -1.65 8.93
CA ASN A 279 12.07 -2.15 7.76
C ASN A 279 12.80 -1.79 6.45
N HIS A 280 12.59 -2.55 5.37
CA HIS A 280 13.19 -2.27 4.05
C HIS A 280 12.77 -0.93 3.45
N THR A 281 11.70 -0.32 3.96
CA THR A 281 11.25 1.04 3.60
C THR A 281 12.15 2.15 4.16
N GLY A 282 13.15 1.83 4.99
CA GLY A 282 13.97 2.83 5.66
C GLY A 282 13.36 3.35 6.96
N SER A 283 12.32 2.69 7.49
CA SER A 283 11.77 3.02 8.80
C SER A 283 12.69 2.50 9.92
N LEU A 284 12.84 3.31 10.97
CA LEU A 284 13.51 2.97 12.23
C LEU A 284 12.55 3.32 13.37
N CYS A 285 12.21 2.33 14.20
CA CYS A 285 11.40 2.55 15.39
C CYS A 285 11.91 1.80 16.62
N ALA A 286 11.74 2.39 17.79
CA ALA A 286 11.99 1.71 19.07
C ALA A 286 10.68 1.64 19.86
N CYS A 287 10.30 0.44 20.26
CA CYS A 287 9.09 0.15 21.03
C CYS A 287 9.47 -0.10 22.48
N TYR A 288 8.85 0.66 23.39
CA TYR A 288 9.17 0.70 24.80
C TYR A 288 7.92 0.48 25.65
N SER A 289 8.02 -0.38 26.66
CA SER A 289 7.07 -0.45 27.77
C SER A 289 7.79 -0.68 29.09
N GLN A 290 7.19 -0.14 30.15
CA GLN A 290 7.62 -0.35 31.54
C GLN A 290 6.62 -1.27 32.23
N LYS A 291 7.08 -2.11 33.17
CA LYS A 291 6.14 -2.86 34.02
C LYS A 291 5.32 -1.89 34.88
N PHE A 292 4.02 -2.15 34.95
CA PHE A 292 3.04 -1.27 35.61
C PHE A 292 2.78 -1.74 37.05
N ASP A 293 2.79 -0.81 38.00
CA ASP A 293 2.43 -1.07 39.39
C ASP A 293 0.90 -1.14 39.59
N SER A 294 0.15 -0.45 38.73
CA SER A 294 -1.33 -0.39 38.76
C SER A 294 -1.94 -0.87 37.44
N TRP A 295 -2.92 -1.77 37.52
CA TRP A 295 -3.70 -2.26 36.37
C TRP A 295 -4.83 -1.31 35.95
N GLU A 296 -4.76 -0.02 36.31
CA GLU A 296 -5.80 0.95 35.92
C GLU A 296 -5.57 1.50 34.50
N GLN A 297 -4.30 1.67 34.12
CA GLN A 297 -3.89 2.20 32.82
C GLN A 297 -2.59 1.55 32.36
N ILE A 298 -2.59 1.06 31.13
CA ILE A 298 -1.44 0.40 30.52
C ILE A 298 -0.85 1.34 29.48
N THR A 299 0.42 1.71 29.66
CA THR A 299 1.10 2.70 28.84
C THR A 299 2.27 2.10 28.08
N TYR A 300 2.36 2.33 26.78
CA TYR A 300 3.55 2.00 25.99
C TYR A 300 3.89 3.13 25.03
N SER A 301 5.16 3.24 24.65
CA SER A 301 5.64 4.27 23.74
C SER A 301 6.34 3.68 22.53
N VAL A 302 6.15 4.32 21.37
CA VAL A 302 6.85 4.01 20.14
C VAL A 302 7.58 5.26 19.66
N PHE A 303 8.90 5.16 19.52
CA PHE A 303 9.76 6.19 18.98
C PHE A 303 9.86 6.00 17.46
N TYR A 304 9.35 6.94 16.67
CA TYR A 304 9.42 6.94 15.22
C TYR A 304 10.60 7.82 14.78
N PHE A 305 11.82 7.31 14.93
CA PHE A 305 13.03 8.08 14.66
C PHE A 305 13.13 8.63 13.24
N HIS A 306 12.54 7.93 12.27
CA HIS A 306 12.50 8.33 10.87
C HIS A 306 11.53 9.50 10.59
N GLU A 307 10.56 9.75 11.48
CA GLU A 307 9.61 10.87 11.41
C GLU A 307 9.91 11.97 12.44
N GLY A 308 10.76 11.70 13.44
CA GLY A 308 11.18 12.70 14.43
C GLY A 308 10.23 12.93 15.60
N TYR A 309 9.34 11.98 15.89
CA TYR A 309 8.48 12.04 17.08
C TYR A 309 8.35 10.71 17.82
N ARG A 310 7.89 10.77 19.06
CA ARG A 310 7.47 9.66 19.90
C ARG A 310 5.96 9.73 20.10
N LYS A 311 5.30 8.58 20.02
CA LYS A 311 3.89 8.43 20.42
C LYS A 311 3.78 7.55 21.65
N THR A 312 3.10 8.06 22.66
CA THR A 312 2.78 7.33 23.89
C THR A 312 1.29 7.01 23.89
N PHE A 313 0.97 5.74 24.02
CA PHE A 313 -0.38 5.20 24.01
C PHE A 313 -0.73 4.71 25.40
N THR A 314 -1.84 5.17 25.94
CA THR A 314 -2.37 4.68 27.22
C THR A 314 -3.76 4.09 26.99
N ALA A 315 -3.90 2.81 27.29
CA ALA A 315 -5.15 2.07 27.17
C ALA A 315 -5.66 1.63 28.55
N ALA A 316 -6.97 1.71 28.76
CA ALA A 316 -7.59 1.13 29.94
C ALA A 316 -7.75 -0.40 29.72
N PRO A 317 -7.16 -1.26 30.56
CA PRO A 317 -7.41 -2.69 30.47
C PRO A 317 -8.89 -2.97 30.80
N GLY A 318 -9.59 -3.67 29.91
CA GLY A 318 -10.98 -4.09 30.15
C GLY A 318 -11.10 -4.97 31.41
N SER A 319 -12.31 -5.08 31.96
CA SER A 319 -12.58 -5.79 33.23
C SER A 319 -12.49 -7.33 33.16
N GLY A 320 -11.78 -7.91 32.20
CA GLY A 320 -11.67 -9.35 31.95
C GLY A 320 -10.38 -9.94 32.51
N GLY A 321 -10.48 -10.85 33.47
CA GLY A 321 -9.37 -11.26 34.33
C GLY A 321 -8.37 -12.31 33.79
N SER A 322 -7.13 -12.23 34.28
CA SER A 322 -6.47 -13.24 35.12
C SER A 322 -5.24 -12.57 35.75
N HIS A 323 -4.95 -12.81 37.03
CA HIS A 323 -3.84 -12.18 37.78
C HIS A 323 -2.43 -12.66 37.37
N VAL A 324 -2.26 -13.24 36.18
CA VAL A 324 -0.95 -13.64 35.69
C VAL A 324 -0.29 -12.40 35.08
N THR A 325 0.72 -11.86 35.76
CA THR A 325 1.54 -10.73 35.29
C THR A 325 2.18 -11.07 33.94
N LYS A 326 1.60 -10.59 32.84
CA LYS A 326 2.16 -10.74 31.50
C LYS A 326 2.65 -9.38 30.98
N ASP A 327 3.82 -9.39 30.37
CA ASP A 327 4.43 -8.20 29.77
C ASP A 327 3.82 -7.93 28.38
N ILE A 328 3.81 -6.66 27.97
CA ILE A 328 3.44 -6.26 26.61
C ILE A 328 4.47 -6.85 25.64
N THR A 329 3.98 -7.50 24.59
CA THR A 329 4.82 -8.02 23.52
C THR A 329 4.68 -7.18 22.27
N PHE A 330 5.82 -6.89 21.64
CA PHE A 330 5.91 -6.16 20.37
C PHE A 330 6.36 -7.12 19.26
N LEU A 331 5.68 -7.12 18.12
CA LEU A 331 6.01 -7.93 16.95
C LEU A 331 6.16 -7.05 15.71
N ASN A 332 7.17 -7.32 14.89
CA ASN A 332 7.37 -6.63 13.62
C ASN A 332 6.65 -7.38 12.48
N LEU A 333 5.81 -6.66 11.73
CA LEU A 333 5.02 -7.15 10.60
C LEU A 333 5.28 -6.28 9.35
N ASP A 334 6.56 -5.97 9.13
CA ASP A 334 7.11 -5.15 8.06
C ASP A 334 6.59 -3.70 8.07
N TYR A 335 5.37 -3.45 7.58
CA TYR A 335 4.75 -2.12 7.55
C TYR A 335 4.06 -1.74 8.87
N TYR A 336 3.85 -2.73 9.76
CA TYR A 336 3.14 -2.54 11.02
C TYR A 336 3.93 -3.11 12.21
N VAL A 337 3.78 -2.49 13.38
CA VAL A 337 4.13 -3.13 14.67
C VAL A 337 2.85 -3.59 15.35
N ALA A 338 2.76 -4.88 15.67
CA ALA A 338 1.72 -5.39 16.54
C ALA A 338 2.15 -5.25 18.01
N VAL A 339 1.34 -4.57 18.81
CA VAL A 339 1.48 -4.43 20.26
C VAL A 339 0.34 -5.19 20.89
N TYR A 340 0.64 -6.26 21.62
CA TYR A 340 -0.43 -7.04 22.24
C TYR A 340 -0.09 -7.41 23.68
N LEU A 341 -1.14 -7.39 24.48
CA LEU A 341 -1.13 -7.88 25.84
C LEU A 341 -2.18 -8.99 25.92
N PRO A 342 -1.78 -10.26 26.11
CA PRO A 342 -2.70 -11.40 26.10
C PRO A 342 -3.91 -11.18 27.02
N GLY A 343 -5.12 -11.37 26.49
CA GLY A 343 -6.38 -11.22 27.22
C GLY A 343 -6.85 -9.78 27.48
N HIS A 344 -6.11 -8.75 27.03
CA HIS A 344 -6.44 -7.35 27.32
C HIS A 344 -6.66 -6.50 26.07
N PHE A 345 -5.65 -6.40 25.20
CA PHE A 345 -5.74 -5.63 23.96
C PHE A 345 -4.77 -6.13 22.88
N PHE A 346 -5.09 -5.78 21.64
CA PHE A 346 -4.26 -5.97 20.46
C PHE A 346 -4.30 -4.70 19.61
N HIS A 347 -3.17 -4.03 19.47
CA HIS A 347 -3.01 -2.84 18.63
C HIS A 347 -2.07 -3.16 17.46
N LEU A 348 -2.38 -2.64 16.28
CA LEU A 348 -1.57 -2.78 15.08
C LEU A 348 -1.24 -1.39 14.56
N LEU A 349 -0.01 -0.96 14.78
CA LEU A 349 0.44 0.41 14.54
C LEU A 349 1.10 0.52 13.18
N ASN A 350 0.62 1.43 12.33
CA ASN A 350 1.24 1.71 11.05
C ASN A 350 2.57 2.45 11.25
N ILE A 351 3.67 1.87 10.75
CA ILE A 351 5.01 2.46 10.89
C ILE A 351 5.31 3.44 9.76
N GLN A 352 4.73 3.22 8.58
CA GLN A 352 5.01 3.97 7.36
C GLN A 352 4.35 5.36 7.36
N HIS A 353 3.14 5.45 7.93
CA HIS A 353 2.40 6.70 8.05
C HIS A 353 1.86 6.84 9.48
N PRO A 354 2.72 7.08 10.48
CA PRO A 354 2.28 7.09 11.86
C PRO A 354 1.42 8.32 12.17
N ASP A 355 1.52 9.41 11.39
CA ASP A 355 0.71 10.63 11.54
C ASP A 355 -0.80 10.35 11.48
N LEU A 356 -1.21 9.47 10.56
CA LEU A 356 -2.60 9.10 10.36
C LEU A 356 -2.95 7.93 11.27
N ILE A 357 -3.31 8.26 12.51
CA ILE A 357 -3.58 7.24 13.52
C ILE A 357 -4.79 6.35 13.19
N CYS A 358 -5.72 6.84 12.36
CA CYS A 358 -6.84 6.07 11.82
C CYS A 358 -6.41 4.91 10.90
N HIS A 359 -5.14 4.85 10.50
CA HIS A 359 -4.58 3.69 9.79
C HIS A 359 -4.05 2.61 10.73
N SER A 360 -4.01 2.88 12.05
CA SER A 360 -3.62 1.92 13.07
C SER A 360 -4.88 1.30 13.68
N LEU A 361 -4.90 -0.02 13.84
CA LEU A 361 -6.04 -0.75 14.37
C LEU A 361 -5.90 -0.91 15.88
N PHE A 362 -6.94 -0.60 16.64
CA PHE A 362 -6.93 -0.64 18.10
C PHE A 362 -8.05 -1.52 18.63
N LEU A 363 -7.73 -2.76 19.00
CA LEU A 363 -8.69 -3.70 19.57
C LEU A 363 -8.51 -3.75 21.10
N THR A 364 -9.35 -3.00 21.82
CA THR A 364 -9.37 -2.97 23.30
C THR A 364 -10.59 -3.73 23.85
N GLY A 365 -10.43 -4.49 24.94
CA GLY A 365 -11.52 -5.20 25.63
C GLY A 365 -11.78 -6.64 25.18
N ASN A 366 -12.88 -7.24 25.67
CA ASN A 366 -13.32 -8.64 25.42
C ASN A 366 -13.81 -8.89 23.97
N ASN A 367 -13.13 -8.32 22.98
CA ASN A 367 -13.32 -8.74 21.61
C ASN A 367 -12.66 -10.12 21.46
N SER A 368 -13.47 -11.15 21.18
CA SER A 368 -13.12 -12.57 20.98
C SER A 368 -11.98 -12.85 19.96
N MET A 369 -11.40 -11.81 19.38
CA MET A 369 -10.23 -11.82 18.52
C MET A 369 -8.89 -11.93 19.27
N ALA A 370 -8.83 -11.54 20.55
CA ALA A 370 -7.58 -11.52 21.34
C ALA A 370 -7.22 -12.85 22.01
N ASP A 371 -8.16 -13.80 22.11
CA ASP A 371 -8.09 -14.97 22.99
C ASP A 371 -7.30 -16.18 22.45
N VAL A 372 -6.63 -16.09 21.30
CA VAL A 372 -6.02 -17.28 20.64
C VAL A 372 -4.49 -17.16 20.44
N LEU A 373 -3.85 -16.06 20.85
CA LEU A 373 -2.39 -16.04 20.86
C LEU A 373 -1.84 -16.97 21.94
N PRO A 374 -0.66 -17.60 21.71
CA PRO A 374 0.02 -18.34 22.73
C PRO A 374 0.10 -17.50 24.01
N GLN A 375 -0.36 -18.08 25.10
CA GLN A 375 -0.33 -17.44 26.41
C GLN A 375 1.11 -17.30 26.97
N SER A 376 2.07 -17.92 26.30
CA SER A 376 3.51 -17.92 26.55
C SER A 376 4.17 -16.60 26.13
N ALA A 377 5.32 -16.31 26.74
CA ALA A 377 6.11 -15.12 26.44
C ALA A 377 6.81 -15.27 25.07
N LEU A 378 6.16 -14.75 24.03
CA LEU A 378 6.72 -14.70 22.68
C LEU A 378 7.84 -13.65 22.61
N ARG A 379 9.00 -14.02 22.08
CA ARG A 379 10.11 -13.07 21.84
C ARG A 379 10.26 -12.80 20.34
N PRO A 380 10.19 -11.52 19.89
CA PRO A 380 10.41 -11.18 18.48
C PRO A 380 11.89 -11.35 18.12
N LEU A 381 12.14 -12.02 17.01
CA LEU A 381 13.45 -12.12 16.36
C LEU A 381 13.53 -11.12 15.20
N SER A 382 14.54 -11.26 14.33
CA SER A 382 14.67 -10.44 13.13
C SER A 382 13.49 -10.62 12.17
N GLY A 383 12.91 -9.52 11.70
CA GLY A 383 11.75 -9.51 10.81
C GLY A 383 10.48 -10.03 11.50
N SER A 384 9.69 -10.83 10.79
CA SER A 384 8.43 -11.41 11.27
C SER A 384 8.57 -12.72 12.05
N LEU A 385 9.79 -13.12 12.40
CA LEU A 385 10.06 -14.33 13.17
C LEU A 385 9.82 -14.11 14.66
N VAL A 386 9.19 -15.08 15.31
CA VAL A 386 8.81 -15.04 16.72
C VAL A 386 9.15 -16.37 17.36
N LEU A 387 9.89 -16.34 18.45
CA LEU A 387 10.31 -17.53 19.18
C LEU A 387 9.50 -17.70 20.46
N ASP A 388 8.89 -18.87 20.60
CA ASP A 388 8.32 -19.34 21.85
C ASP A 388 9.32 -20.27 22.53
N TRP A 389 10.00 -19.76 23.56
CA TRP A 389 10.97 -20.53 24.35
C TRP A 389 10.31 -21.64 25.16
N GLY A 390 9.09 -21.42 25.67
CA GLY A 390 8.40 -22.39 26.52
C GLY A 390 7.94 -23.62 25.75
N LEU A 391 7.55 -23.42 24.49
CA LEU A 391 7.14 -24.51 23.60
C LEU A 391 8.26 -25.03 22.69
N GLY A 392 9.39 -24.32 22.60
CA GLY A 392 10.45 -24.64 21.64
C GLY A 392 10.01 -24.49 20.18
N LYS A 393 9.14 -23.50 19.90
CA LYS A 393 8.54 -23.31 18.57
C LYS A 393 8.95 -21.98 17.97
N LEU A 394 9.34 -22.02 16.70
CA LEU A 394 9.58 -20.84 15.90
C LEU A 394 8.36 -20.58 15.02
N TYR A 395 7.81 -19.38 15.12
CA TYR A 395 6.67 -18.92 14.34
C TYR A 395 7.09 -17.80 13.40
N ARG A 396 6.37 -17.70 12.29
CA ARG A 396 6.30 -16.52 11.44
C ARG A 396 4.97 -15.84 11.64
N ALA A 397 5.01 -14.60 12.11
CA ALA A 397 3.83 -13.78 12.33
C ALA A 397 3.43 -13.10 11.02
N THR A 398 2.21 -13.35 10.55
CA THR A 398 1.65 -12.72 9.36
C THR A 398 0.24 -12.24 9.62
N LEU A 399 -0.19 -11.19 8.93
CA LEU A 399 -1.59 -10.77 8.96
C LEU A 399 -2.47 -11.80 8.24
N ASN A 400 -3.73 -11.93 8.67
CA ASN A 400 -4.67 -12.93 8.17
C ASN A 400 -5.80 -12.24 7.36
N PRO A 401 -5.68 -12.15 6.02
CA PRO A 401 -6.60 -11.35 5.21
C PRO A 401 -8.08 -11.79 5.32
N PRO A 402 -8.43 -13.09 5.28
CA PRO A 402 -9.83 -13.52 5.46
C PRO A 402 -10.46 -13.04 6.77
N ARG A 403 -9.70 -12.99 7.86
CA ARG A 403 -10.20 -12.54 9.18
C ARG A 403 -10.27 -11.03 9.28
N LEU A 404 -9.33 -10.32 8.66
CA LEU A 404 -9.40 -8.86 8.52
C LEU A 404 -10.62 -8.45 7.68
N LEU A 405 -10.94 -9.18 6.61
CA LEU A 405 -12.14 -8.94 5.80
C LEU A 405 -13.42 -9.17 6.61
N GLN A 406 -13.48 -10.25 7.40
CA GLN A 406 -14.60 -10.48 8.31
C GLN A 406 -14.75 -9.34 9.33
N PHE A 407 -13.63 -8.79 9.83
CA PHE A 407 -13.63 -7.68 10.76
C PHE A 407 -14.08 -6.37 10.09
N LEU A 408 -13.66 -6.09 8.86
CA LEU A 408 -14.10 -4.93 8.09
C LEU A 408 -15.64 -4.87 8.01
N GLY A 409 -16.28 -6.02 7.77
CA GLY A 409 -17.75 -6.12 7.75
C GLY A 409 -18.43 -6.01 9.12
N ALA A 410 -17.74 -6.35 10.21
CA ALA A 410 -18.29 -6.29 11.57
C ALA A 410 -17.98 -4.97 12.30
N ALA A 411 -17.02 -4.19 11.80
CA ALA A 411 -16.55 -2.95 12.42
C ALA A 411 -17.67 -1.90 12.47
N GLN A 412 -17.85 -1.30 13.65
CA GLN A 412 -18.84 -0.24 13.89
C GLN A 412 -18.23 1.15 13.76
N LEU A 413 -16.95 1.32 14.12
CA LEU A 413 -16.26 2.60 14.08
C LEU A 413 -15.62 2.82 12.71
N ASP A 414 -15.65 4.07 12.24
CA ASP A 414 -15.03 4.45 10.98
C ASP A 414 -13.50 4.30 11.02
N CYS A 415 -12.86 4.58 12.17
CA CYS A 415 -11.42 4.36 12.34
C CYS A 415 -11.03 2.88 12.20
N ASP A 416 -11.86 1.96 12.69
CA ASP A 416 -11.61 0.53 12.58
C ASP A 416 -11.74 0.06 11.13
N ARG A 417 -12.74 0.57 10.40
CA ARG A 417 -12.92 0.30 8.97
C ARG A 417 -11.74 0.83 8.16
N MET A 418 -11.31 2.05 8.45
CA MET A 418 -10.14 2.68 7.83
C MET A 418 -8.89 1.83 8.05
N ALA A 419 -8.51 1.58 9.31
CA ALA A 419 -7.33 0.81 9.65
C ALA A 419 -7.34 -0.58 9.00
N THR A 420 -8.49 -1.26 9.04
CA THR A 420 -8.64 -2.61 8.48
C THR A 420 -8.52 -2.62 6.96
N LEU A 421 -9.08 -1.62 6.27
CA LEU A 421 -8.93 -1.46 4.83
C LEU A 421 -7.45 -1.30 4.44
N HIS A 422 -6.71 -0.42 5.14
CA HIS A 422 -5.28 -0.23 4.88
C HIS A 422 -4.44 -1.46 5.21
N CYS A 423 -4.80 -2.22 6.25
CA CYS A 423 -4.17 -3.50 6.55
C CYS A 423 -4.40 -4.51 5.42
N LEU A 424 -5.63 -4.64 4.93
CA LEU A 424 -5.99 -5.54 3.83
C LEU A 424 -5.25 -5.19 2.54
N LEU A 425 -5.17 -3.90 2.20
CA LEU A 425 -4.47 -3.44 1.00
C LEU A 425 -2.95 -3.66 1.10
N ALA A 426 -2.36 -3.46 2.28
CA ALA A 426 -0.95 -3.78 2.51
C ALA A 426 -0.67 -5.29 2.34
N CYS A 427 -1.58 -6.17 2.78
CA CYS A 427 -1.48 -7.62 2.59
C CYS A 427 -1.80 -8.08 1.17
N GLY A 428 -2.56 -7.29 0.41
CA GLY A 428 -3.19 -7.70 -0.85
C GLY A 428 -2.28 -7.72 -2.08
N ARG A 429 -1.01 -7.30 -1.98
CA ARG A 429 -0.08 -7.20 -3.13
C ARG A 429 0.00 -8.47 -3.99
N GLU A 430 -0.16 -9.64 -3.38
CA GLU A 430 -0.03 -10.94 -4.06
C GLU A 430 -1.39 -11.64 -4.32
N LEU A 431 -2.50 -11.10 -3.81
CA LEU A 431 -3.80 -11.78 -3.76
C LEU A 431 -4.89 -11.01 -4.52
N GLN A 432 -4.91 -11.12 -5.85
CA GLN A 432 -6.03 -10.69 -6.72
C GLN A 432 -7.44 -11.05 -6.18
N PRO A 433 -7.71 -12.24 -5.61
CA PRO A 433 -9.04 -12.55 -5.08
C PRO A 433 -9.44 -11.72 -3.85
N LEU A 434 -8.49 -11.10 -3.14
CA LEU A 434 -8.79 -10.26 -1.98
C LEU A 434 -9.36 -8.91 -2.40
N GLU A 435 -8.80 -8.29 -3.45
CA GLU A 435 -9.29 -7.00 -3.96
C GLU A 435 -10.74 -7.11 -4.47
N ALA A 436 -11.08 -8.21 -5.17
CA ALA A 436 -12.45 -8.47 -5.60
C ALA A 436 -13.43 -8.58 -4.42
N GLN A 437 -13.03 -9.19 -3.30
CA GLN A 437 -13.85 -9.28 -2.09
C GLN A 437 -14.03 -7.93 -1.40
N ILE A 438 -12.98 -7.08 -1.39
CA ILE A 438 -13.08 -5.71 -0.87
C ILE A 438 -14.02 -4.89 -1.75
N ILE A 439 -13.90 -4.98 -3.08
CA ILE A 439 -14.78 -4.30 -4.03
C ILE A 439 -16.23 -4.73 -3.82
N GLN A 440 -16.47 -6.02 -3.65
CA GLN A 440 -17.80 -6.54 -3.32
C GLN A 440 -18.33 -5.90 -2.04
N TRP A 441 -17.54 -5.88 -0.96
CA TRP A 441 -17.95 -5.27 0.29
C TRP A 441 -18.25 -3.76 0.15
N ILE A 442 -17.41 -3.00 -0.55
CA ILE A 442 -17.60 -1.56 -0.80
C ILE A 442 -18.88 -1.30 -1.60
N SER A 443 -19.14 -2.11 -2.63
CA SER A 443 -20.35 -1.98 -3.45
C SER A 443 -21.65 -2.14 -2.66
N GLU A 444 -21.58 -2.81 -1.50
CA GLU A 444 -22.71 -3.06 -0.60
C GLU A 444 -22.82 -2.03 0.54
N ASN A 445 -21.70 -1.39 0.91
CA ASN A 445 -21.56 -0.62 2.14
C ASN A 445 -21.06 0.81 1.91
N PHE A 446 -21.18 1.36 0.70
CA PHE A 446 -20.64 2.69 0.34
C PHE A 446 -21.18 3.88 1.15
N SER A 447 -22.28 3.71 1.90
CA SER A 447 -22.87 4.72 2.80
C SER A 447 -22.62 4.46 4.30
N THR A 448 -21.84 3.44 4.65
CA THR A 448 -21.63 3.03 6.06
C THR A 448 -20.67 3.93 6.82
N CYS A 449 -19.74 4.60 6.14
CA CYS A 449 -18.77 5.51 6.73
C CYS A 449 -19.29 6.95 6.75
N HIS A 450 -19.07 7.66 7.86
CA HIS A 450 -19.49 9.06 8.02
C HIS A 450 -18.30 10.02 8.06
N SER A 451 -17.14 9.55 8.52
CA SER A 451 -15.94 10.38 8.75
C SER A 451 -15.07 10.54 7.50
N PHE A 452 -15.21 9.65 6.52
CA PHE A 452 -14.46 9.68 5.25
C PHE A 452 -15.25 9.01 4.11
N ASP A 453 -14.87 9.29 2.86
CA ASP A 453 -15.46 8.65 1.69
C ASP A 453 -14.74 7.34 1.37
N LEU A 454 -15.45 6.22 1.56
CA LEU A 454 -14.91 4.87 1.39
C LEU A 454 -14.45 4.58 -0.05
N ILE A 455 -15.16 5.12 -1.06
CA ILE A 455 -14.82 4.88 -2.47
C ILE A 455 -13.54 5.64 -2.81
N GLN A 456 -13.44 6.90 -2.37
CA GLN A 456 -12.24 7.72 -2.57
C GLN A 456 -11.01 7.07 -1.94
N GLU A 457 -11.14 6.66 -0.67
CA GLU A 457 -10.05 6.05 0.07
C GLU A 457 -9.55 4.78 -0.59
N PHE A 458 -10.47 3.88 -0.95
CA PHE A 458 -10.12 2.63 -1.60
C PHE A 458 -9.41 2.84 -2.94
N ILE A 459 -9.90 3.78 -3.76
CA ILE A 459 -9.28 4.10 -5.06
C ILE A 459 -7.86 4.64 -4.88
N ILE A 460 -7.64 5.57 -3.96
CA ILE A 460 -6.32 6.15 -3.70
C ILE A 460 -5.37 5.09 -3.13
N ALA A 461 -5.77 4.44 -2.04
CA ALA A 461 -4.92 3.49 -1.34
C ALA A 461 -4.57 2.28 -2.22
N SER A 462 -5.53 1.70 -2.96
CA SER A 462 -5.25 0.59 -3.88
C SER A 462 -4.36 1.03 -5.07
N SER A 463 -4.59 2.21 -5.64
CA SER A 463 -3.72 2.78 -6.68
C SER A 463 -2.29 2.99 -6.16
N TYR A 464 -2.14 3.52 -4.95
CA TYR A 464 -0.85 3.66 -4.27
C TYR A 464 -0.12 2.32 -4.14
N TRP A 465 -0.78 1.31 -3.55
CA TRP A 465 -0.17 0.00 -3.32
C TRP A 465 0.17 -0.74 -4.62
N SER A 466 -0.52 -0.45 -5.73
CA SER A 466 -0.26 -1.05 -7.03
C SER A 466 1.02 -0.56 -7.72
N VAL A 467 1.42 0.69 -7.45
CA VAL A 467 2.57 1.33 -8.09
C VAL A 467 3.78 1.37 -7.17
N TYR A 468 3.56 1.21 -5.86
CA TYR A 468 4.62 1.28 -4.86
C TYR A 468 5.78 0.33 -5.16
N PRO A 469 6.96 0.84 -5.58
CA PRO A 469 8.15 0.04 -5.74
C PRO A 469 8.85 0.00 -4.39
N GLU A 470 9.12 -1.19 -3.86
CA GLU A 470 9.87 -1.39 -2.59
C GLU A 470 11.27 -0.75 -2.58
N THR A 471 11.74 -0.27 -3.73
CA THR A 471 13.09 0.23 -3.99
C THR A 471 13.19 1.76 -4.02
N SER A 472 12.10 2.51 -3.96
CA SER A 472 12.09 3.98 -4.12
C SER A 472 11.31 4.69 -3.03
N ASN A 473 11.70 5.92 -2.66
CA ASN A 473 11.04 6.80 -1.67
C ASN A 473 9.67 7.34 -2.17
N MET A 474 8.79 6.45 -2.61
CA MET A 474 7.48 6.77 -3.16
C MET A 474 6.44 7.10 -2.08
N ASP A 475 6.72 6.69 -0.83
CA ASP A 475 5.93 6.99 0.37
C ASP A 475 5.58 8.47 0.52
N MET A 476 6.51 9.33 0.10
CA MET A 476 6.44 10.76 0.29
C MET A 476 5.87 11.50 -0.94
N LEU A 477 5.77 10.83 -2.10
CA LEU A 477 5.44 11.47 -3.38
C LEU A 477 3.98 11.24 -3.81
N LEU A 478 3.47 10.03 -3.58
CA LEU A 478 2.08 9.70 -3.91
C LEU A 478 1.18 9.94 -2.69
N GLN A 479 -0.07 10.30 -2.98
CA GLN A 479 -1.09 10.36 -1.96
C GLN A 479 -1.41 8.92 -1.48
N TYR A 480 -1.22 8.67 -0.19
CA TYR A 480 -1.51 7.37 0.45
C TYR A 480 -2.99 7.23 0.86
N SER A 481 -3.62 8.36 1.21
CA SER A 481 -4.98 8.40 1.72
C SER A 481 -5.74 9.62 1.20
N SER A 482 -7.05 9.48 1.02
CA SER A 482 -7.96 10.60 0.73
C SER A 482 -8.05 11.58 1.90
N VAL A 483 -7.79 11.09 3.12
CA VAL A 483 -7.80 11.87 4.36
C VAL A 483 -6.41 12.45 4.62
N LEU A 484 -6.34 13.78 4.76
CA LEU A 484 -5.09 14.49 5.07
C LEU A 484 -4.82 14.58 6.57
N THR A 485 -5.85 14.74 7.38
CA THR A 485 -5.80 14.80 8.85
C THR A 485 -6.97 14.04 9.44
N TRP A 486 -6.75 13.39 10.59
CA TRP A 486 -7.79 12.69 11.33
C TRP A 486 -7.92 13.32 12.72
N ASP A 487 -9.00 14.07 12.93
CA ASP A 487 -9.21 14.86 14.15
C ASP A 487 -10.10 14.15 15.18
N SER A 488 -10.66 12.98 14.83
CA SER A 488 -11.54 12.22 15.73
C SER A 488 -10.74 11.39 16.74
N GLU A 489 -11.09 11.48 18.01
CA GLU A 489 -10.49 10.67 19.08
C GLU A 489 -10.75 9.17 18.85
N ILE A 490 -9.78 8.33 19.21
CA ILE A 490 -9.93 6.87 19.17
C ILE A 490 -10.49 6.40 20.52
N PRO A 491 -11.66 5.74 20.55
CA PRO A 491 -12.26 5.29 21.80
C PRO A 491 -11.34 4.35 22.59
N GLY A 492 -11.20 4.61 23.89
CA GLY A 492 -10.46 3.74 24.82
C GLY A 492 -8.94 3.92 24.82
N ILE A 493 -8.40 4.87 24.03
CA ILE A 493 -6.96 5.14 23.95
C ILE A 493 -6.70 6.63 24.06
N THR A 494 -5.77 6.99 24.95
CA THR A 494 -5.20 8.34 24.98
C THR A 494 -3.85 8.33 24.28
N LEU A 495 -3.64 9.30 23.39
CA LEU A 495 -2.43 9.45 22.59
C LEU A 495 -1.73 10.76 22.98
N VAL A 496 -0.45 10.67 23.27
CA VAL A 496 0.43 11.83 23.41
C VAL A 496 1.53 11.74 22.36
N THR A 497 1.72 12.79 21.56
CA THR A 497 2.79 12.89 20.56
C THR A 497 3.80 13.96 21.00
N GLU A 498 5.08 13.59 21.03
CA GLU A 498 6.19 14.46 21.46
C GLU A 498 7.27 14.47 20.38
N GLU A 499 7.80 15.63 20.04
CA GLU A 499 8.94 15.72 19.12
C GLU A 499 10.21 15.18 19.79
N ILE A 500 11.03 14.45 19.03
CA ILE A 500 12.29 13.87 19.50
C ILE A 500 13.44 14.28 18.58
N PRO A 501 14.68 14.37 19.11
CA PRO A 501 15.84 14.62 18.28
C PRO A 501 16.07 13.48 17.28
N LEU A 502 16.37 13.85 16.04
CA LEU A 502 16.67 12.89 14.97
C LEU A 502 18.01 12.19 15.22
N PRO A 503 18.16 10.91 14.81
CA PRO A 503 19.42 10.19 14.87
C PRO A 503 20.57 10.94 14.21
N LEU A 504 21.69 11.04 14.92
CA LEU A 504 22.92 11.61 14.40
C LEU A 504 23.69 10.52 13.65
N MET A 505 23.62 10.57 12.32
CA MET A 505 24.39 9.68 11.45
C MET A 505 25.89 9.98 11.56
N LYS A 506 26.72 8.95 11.70
CA LYS A 506 28.19 9.05 11.84
C LYS A 506 28.96 8.73 10.56
N VAL A 507 28.24 8.27 9.53
CA VAL A 507 28.79 7.90 8.24
C VAL A 507 28.28 8.88 7.18
N HIS A 508 29.07 9.09 6.12
CA HIS A 508 28.72 10.00 5.02
C HIS A 508 28.30 9.30 3.73
N SER A 509 28.69 8.03 3.55
CA SER A 509 28.30 7.19 2.40
C SER A 509 27.33 6.10 2.84
N PHE A 510 26.09 6.18 2.37
CA PHE A 510 25.06 5.19 2.68
C PHE A 510 24.78 4.29 1.48
N GLN A 511 24.40 3.04 1.74
CA GLN A 511 23.92 2.10 0.72
C GLN A 511 22.73 1.31 1.27
N GLY A 512 21.78 0.99 0.39
CA GLY A 512 20.64 0.14 0.72
C GLY A 512 19.72 0.77 1.77
N TYR A 513 19.48 0.06 2.88
CA TYR A 513 18.61 0.51 3.97
C TYR A 513 19.01 1.89 4.53
N TRP A 514 20.31 2.10 4.75
CA TRP A 514 20.82 3.32 5.38
C TRP A 514 20.63 4.57 4.51
N GLU A 515 20.62 4.40 3.19
CA GLU A 515 20.38 5.50 2.24
C GLU A 515 18.94 5.98 2.34
N LYS A 516 17.99 5.03 2.42
CA LYS A 516 16.56 5.32 2.61
C LYS A 516 16.30 5.99 3.95
N LEU A 517 16.83 5.44 5.05
CA LEU A 517 16.69 6.04 6.37
C LEU A 517 17.25 7.46 6.38
N ASN A 518 18.45 7.69 5.83
CA ASN A 518 19.03 9.03 5.78
C ASN A 518 18.18 9.99 4.93
N SER A 519 17.61 9.54 3.81
CA SER A 519 16.67 10.36 3.04
C SER A 519 15.47 10.78 3.88
N ASN A 520 14.86 9.84 4.61
CA ASN A 520 13.73 10.13 5.50
C ASN A 520 14.12 11.15 6.58
N LEU A 521 15.30 11.00 7.19
CA LEU A 521 15.80 11.94 8.20
C LEU A 521 16.06 13.35 7.64
N GLU A 522 16.68 13.45 6.45
CA GLU A 522 16.90 14.76 5.81
C GLU A 522 15.57 15.44 5.44
N HIS A 523 14.55 14.66 5.06
CA HIS A 523 13.20 15.22 4.82
C HIS A 523 12.61 15.88 6.06
N VAL A 524 12.72 15.23 7.23
CA VAL A 524 12.23 15.80 8.49
C VAL A 524 13.04 17.05 8.87
N LYS A 525 14.37 17.05 8.68
CA LYS A 525 15.23 18.19 9.05
C LYS A 525 14.92 19.49 8.32
N TYR A 526 14.67 19.44 7.01
CA TYR A 526 14.52 20.66 6.20
C TYR A 526 13.09 21.16 6.06
N ALA A 527 12.10 20.49 6.68
CA ALA A 527 10.69 20.89 6.74
C ALA A 527 10.02 21.25 5.40
N THR A 528 10.61 20.87 4.26
CA THR A 528 9.96 20.91 2.95
C THR A 528 9.72 19.49 2.51
N PRO A 529 8.64 18.83 2.96
CA PRO A 529 8.23 17.60 2.33
C PRO A 529 8.08 17.86 0.83
N PRO A 530 8.52 16.96 -0.06
CA PRO A 530 8.04 17.02 -1.43
C PRO A 530 6.51 17.05 -1.33
N SER A 531 5.88 18.10 -1.87
CA SER A 531 4.43 18.25 -1.75
C SER A 531 3.80 17.02 -2.37
N ARG A 532 3.13 16.17 -1.56
CA ARG A 532 2.44 14.97 -2.06
C ARG A 532 1.66 15.34 -3.32
N TYR A 533 1.71 14.49 -4.34
CA TYR A 533 0.98 14.73 -5.56
C TYR A 533 -0.50 14.94 -5.23
N THR A 534 -1.01 16.12 -5.57
CA THR A 534 -2.43 16.48 -5.44
C THR A 534 -2.97 16.84 -6.81
N ASN A 535 -4.22 16.44 -7.08
CA ASN A 535 -4.88 16.76 -8.35
C ASN A 535 -5.25 18.24 -8.49
N SER A 536 -4.86 19.10 -7.55
CA SER A 536 -5.04 20.56 -7.63
C SER A 536 -4.36 21.15 -8.89
N VAL A 537 -3.20 20.60 -9.26
CA VAL A 537 -2.48 20.97 -10.48
C VAL A 537 -3.26 20.52 -11.72
N VAL A 538 -3.78 19.28 -11.72
CA VAL A 538 -4.61 18.74 -12.81
C VAL A 538 -5.86 19.57 -13.01
N TRP A 539 -6.52 19.99 -11.92
CA TRP A 539 -7.70 20.86 -11.97
C TRP A 539 -7.39 22.20 -12.65
N ARG A 540 -6.30 22.86 -12.26
CA ARG A 540 -5.89 24.14 -12.87
C ARG A 540 -5.56 23.97 -14.35
N GLU A 541 -4.75 22.97 -14.69
CA GLU A 541 -4.36 22.74 -16.09
C GLU A 541 -5.55 22.29 -16.96
N TRP A 542 -6.52 21.58 -16.38
CA TRP A 542 -7.76 21.24 -17.06
C TRP A 542 -8.58 22.49 -17.42
N HIS A 543 -8.79 23.41 -16.49
CA HIS A 543 -9.52 24.65 -16.77
C HIS A 543 -8.81 25.51 -17.81
N ASN A 544 -7.47 25.58 -17.75
CA ASN A 544 -6.67 26.24 -18.78
C ASN A 544 -6.88 25.60 -20.15
N LEU A 545 -6.81 24.27 -20.23
CA LEU A 545 -6.98 23.51 -21.46
C LEU A 545 -8.40 23.66 -22.03
N VAL A 546 -9.43 23.58 -21.19
CA VAL A 546 -10.83 23.74 -21.59
C VAL A 546 -11.09 25.17 -22.07
N ALA A 547 -10.55 26.19 -21.40
CA ALA A 547 -10.69 27.59 -21.84
C ALA A 547 -9.99 27.83 -23.18
N GLU A 548 -8.79 27.28 -23.38
CA GLU A 548 -8.06 27.38 -24.66
C GLU A 548 -8.78 26.62 -25.79
N LEU A 549 -9.37 25.46 -25.51
CA LEU A 549 -10.20 24.74 -26.45
C LEU A 549 -11.48 25.52 -26.74
N GLN A 550 -12.27 25.95 -25.76
CA GLN A 550 -13.49 26.71 -26.00
C GLN A 550 -13.25 28.02 -26.78
N GLY A 551 -12.14 28.72 -26.53
CA GLY A 551 -11.71 29.89 -27.31
C GLY A 551 -11.41 29.57 -28.78
N CYS A 552 -10.71 28.46 -29.05
CA CYS A 552 -10.44 27.99 -30.42
C CYS A 552 -11.70 27.55 -31.17
N TRP A 553 -12.65 26.91 -30.47
CA TRP A 553 -13.90 26.43 -31.07
C TRP A 553 -14.91 27.56 -31.29
N GLY A 554 -14.89 28.60 -30.43
CA GLY A 554 -15.69 29.83 -30.62
C GLY A 554 -15.22 30.70 -31.79
N GLN A 555 -13.92 30.72 -32.11
CA GLN A 555 -13.39 31.42 -33.28
C GLN A 555 -13.79 30.75 -34.61
N ARG A 556 -13.99 29.42 -34.59
CA ARG A 556 -14.45 28.64 -35.75
C ARG A 556 -15.86 29.04 -36.23
N LEU A 557 -16.67 29.69 -35.39
CA LEU A 557 -18.00 30.20 -35.75
C LEU A 557 -17.99 31.63 -36.33
N ARG A 558 -16.94 32.43 -36.12
CA ARG A 558 -16.95 33.87 -36.48
C ARG A 558 -16.36 34.19 -37.86
N SER A 559 -15.51 33.34 -38.43
CA SER A 559 -15.06 33.45 -39.84
C SER A 559 -14.33 32.18 -40.30
N PRO A 560 -14.78 31.47 -41.35
CA PRO A 560 -14.07 30.30 -41.88
C PRO A 560 -12.81 30.63 -42.70
N THR A 561 -12.57 31.89 -43.08
CA THR A 561 -11.64 32.26 -44.16
C THR A 561 -10.36 33.00 -43.74
N VAL A 562 -10.09 33.17 -42.45
CA VAL A 562 -8.83 33.81 -42.01
C VAL A 562 -8.10 32.92 -41.01
N TRP A 563 -7.39 31.91 -41.53
CA TRP A 563 -6.18 31.42 -40.88
C TRP A 563 -5.02 32.35 -41.29
N SER A 564 -4.96 33.57 -40.75
CA SER A 564 -3.70 34.32 -40.76
C SER A 564 -2.79 33.74 -39.69
N GLN A 565 -1.59 33.36 -40.10
CA GLN A 565 -0.49 32.80 -39.30
C GLN A 565 0.06 33.72 -38.20
N GLU A 566 -0.74 34.64 -37.65
CA GLU A 566 -0.31 35.65 -36.69
C GLU A 566 -0.94 35.41 -35.32
N THR A 567 -0.60 34.29 -34.69
CA THR A 567 -0.35 34.23 -33.24
C THR A 567 0.54 33.02 -32.96
N GLY A 568 1.73 33.26 -32.40
CA GLY A 568 2.80 32.27 -32.19
C GLY A 568 2.51 31.19 -31.15
N LYS A 569 1.43 30.40 -31.28
CA LYS A 569 1.14 29.23 -30.42
C LYS A 569 1.09 27.94 -31.27
N ARG A 570 2.24 27.45 -31.75
CA ARG A 570 2.39 26.07 -32.30
C ARG A 570 2.47 24.98 -31.22
N ARG A 571 2.60 25.35 -29.94
CA ARG A 571 2.71 24.43 -28.78
C ARG A 571 1.44 23.64 -28.39
N PRO A 572 0.19 24.09 -28.62
CA PRO A 572 -1.01 23.39 -28.11
C PRO A 572 -1.27 22.03 -28.76
N THR A 573 -1.10 21.90 -30.08
CA THR A 573 -1.51 20.69 -30.82
C THR A 573 -0.65 19.46 -30.49
N VAL A 574 0.65 19.66 -30.29
CA VAL A 574 1.59 18.56 -29.93
C VAL A 574 1.35 18.11 -28.50
N TYR A 575 1.14 19.05 -27.58
CA TYR A 575 0.83 18.76 -26.18
C TYR A 575 -0.48 17.96 -26.04
N VAL A 576 -1.56 18.41 -26.70
CA VAL A 576 -2.84 17.70 -26.73
C VAL A 576 -2.71 16.31 -27.35
N ARG A 577 -1.94 16.17 -28.43
CA ARG A 577 -1.69 14.86 -29.06
C ARG A 577 -0.94 13.90 -28.12
N ASN A 578 0.04 14.40 -27.37
CA ASN A 578 0.78 13.60 -26.40
C ASN A 578 -0.10 13.16 -25.23
N ILE A 579 -0.96 14.04 -24.72
CA ILE A 579 -1.96 13.73 -23.69
C ILE A 579 -2.90 12.61 -24.18
N LEU A 580 -3.47 12.76 -25.37
CA LEU A 580 -4.38 11.75 -25.93
C LEU A 580 -3.66 10.40 -26.13
N HIS A 581 -2.41 10.42 -26.57
CA HIS A 581 -1.62 9.19 -26.70
C HIS A 581 -1.37 8.52 -25.35
N SER A 582 -1.09 9.28 -24.29
CA SER A 582 -1.01 8.74 -22.91
C SER A 582 -2.34 8.13 -22.46
N ALA A 583 -3.47 8.76 -22.80
CA ALA A 583 -4.79 8.23 -22.49
C ALA A 583 -5.09 6.91 -23.21
N VAL A 584 -4.70 6.78 -24.48
CA VAL A 584 -4.82 5.52 -25.22
C VAL A 584 -4.03 4.41 -24.54
N LYS A 585 -2.78 4.67 -24.12
CA LYS A 585 -1.97 3.69 -23.38
C LYS A 585 -2.65 3.23 -22.09
N VAL A 586 -3.22 4.16 -21.32
CA VAL A 586 -3.96 3.83 -20.10
C VAL A 586 -5.16 2.94 -20.42
N ILE A 587 -5.98 3.31 -21.41
CA ILE A 587 -7.17 2.54 -21.79
C ILE A 587 -6.79 1.13 -22.23
N SER A 588 -5.77 0.98 -23.08
CA SER A 588 -5.27 -0.33 -23.51
C SER A 588 -4.75 -1.18 -22.33
N ASN A 589 -4.08 -0.57 -21.35
CA ASN A 589 -3.65 -1.28 -20.14
C ASN A 589 -4.83 -1.71 -19.27
N VAL A 590 -5.88 -0.90 -19.19
CA VAL A 590 -7.11 -1.19 -18.45
C VAL A 590 -7.91 -2.32 -19.11
N GLU A 591 -7.90 -2.40 -20.44
CA GLU A 591 -8.47 -3.50 -21.21
C GLU A 591 -7.66 -4.79 -21.04
N ALA A 592 -6.33 -4.70 -21.10
CA ALA A 592 -5.44 -5.87 -20.92
C ALA A 592 -5.49 -6.49 -19.50
N ARG A 593 -5.83 -5.69 -18.47
CA ARG A 593 -6.00 -6.16 -17.09
C ARG A 593 -7.31 -6.93 -16.86
N HIS A 594 -8.21 -6.97 -17.84
CA HIS A 594 -9.50 -7.64 -17.74
C HIS A 594 -9.48 -8.93 -18.58
N LEU A 595 -9.66 -10.08 -17.93
CA LEU A 595 -9.58 -11.41 -18.57
C LEU A 595 -10.89 -11.85 -19.23
N GLU A 596 -12.01 -11.16 -18.96
CA GLU A 596 -13.35 -11.49 -19.48
C GLU A 596 -13.91 -10.32 -20.32
N PRO A 597 -14.85 -10.56 -21.27
CA PRO A 597 -15.57 -9.47 -21.89
C PRO A 597 -16.36 -8.68 -20.85
N ARG A 598 -16.16 -7.35 -20.82
CA ARG A 598 -16.83 -6.46 -19.86
C ARG A 598 -18.35 -6.50 -20.04
N LEU A 599 -19.06 -6.61 -18.93
CA LEU A 599 -20.53 -6.66 -18.90
C LEU A 599 -21.17 -5.26 -19.04
N ALA A 600 -20.51 -4.23 -18.50
CA ALA A 600 -20.92 -2.83 -18.67
C ALA A 600 -20.27 -2.23 -19.94
N PRO A 601 -20.99 -1.40 -20.72
CA PRO A 601 -20.48 -0.80 -21.97
C PRO A 601 -19.54 0.40 -21.70
N LEU A 602 -18.62 0.23 -20.76
CA LEU A 602 -17.60 1.23 -20.43
C LEU A 602 -16.41 1.06 -21.38
N LEU A 603 -15.71 2.16 -21.68
CA LEU A 603 -14.57 2.28 -22.60
C LEU A 603 -14.87 2.16 -24.10
N GLN A 604 -16.09 1.75 -24.48
CA GLN A 604 -16.49 1.60 -25.88
C GLN A 604 -16.76 2.94 -26.58
N GLU A 605 -16.99 4.01 -25.83
CA GLU A 605 -17.30 5.33 -26.37
C GLU A 605 -16.07 6.24 -26.48
N GLU A 606 -16.03 7.04 -27.56
CA GLU A 606 -15.01 8.07 -27.77
C GLU A 606 -15.31 9.34 -26.98
N ASP A 607 -15.26 9.27 -25.65
CA ASP A 607 -15.34 10.47 -24.82
C ASP A 607 -14.01 11.24 -24.85
N THR A 608 -13.91 12.17 -25.79
CA THR A 608 -12.69 12.99 -25.99
C THR A 608 -12.36 13.83 -24.75
N ARG A 609 -13.35 14.31 -24.00
CA ARG A 609 -13.10 15.14 -22.79
C ARG A 609 -12.48 14.30 -21.69
N HIS A 610 -13.05 13.14 -21.39
CA HIS A 610 -12.50 12.24 -20.38
C HIS A 610 -11.14 11.65 -20.80
N ARG A 611 -10.96 11.31 -22.08
CA ARG A 611 -9.64 10.90 -22.61
C ARG A 611 -8.58 11.98 -22.37
N LEU A 612 -8.90 13.26 -22.56
CA LEU A 612 -7.97 14.35 -22.26
C LEU A 612 -7.63 14.44 -20.77
N LEU A 613 -8.63 14.32 -19.89
CA LEU A 613 -8.40 14.36 -18.44
C LEU A 613 -7.52 13.20 -17.96
N VAL A 614 -7.76 11.98 -18.46
CA VAL A 614 -6.94 10.79 -18.19
C VAL A 614 -5.49 11.05 -18.61
N GLY A 615 -5.27 11.54 -19.82
CA GLY A 615 -3.92 11.82 -20.32
C GLY A 615 -3.21 12.95 -19.58
N LEU A 616 -3.96 13.96 -19.11
CA LEU A 616 -3.44 15.08 -18.35
C LEU A 616 -2.94 14.61 -16.99
N MET A 617 -3.71 13.78 -16.29
CA MET A 617 -3.30 13.20 -15.00
C MET A 617 -1.99 12.39 -15.14
N VAL A 618 -1.83 11.59 -16.21
CA VAL A 618 -0.57 10.88 -16.48
C VAL A 618 0.59 11.85 -16.69
N SER A 619 0.36 12.94 -17.45
CA SER A 619 1.40 13.94 -17.72
C SER A 619 1.87 14.64 -16.44
N GLU A 620 0.92 15.13 -15.64
CA GLU A 620 1.24 15.87 -14.41
C GLU A 620 1.86 14.96 -13.35
N LEU A 621 1.38 13.73 -13.21
CA LEU A 621 1.97 12.75 -12.31
C LEU A 621 3.40 12.39 -12.73
N LYS A 622 3.63 12.14 -14.02
CA LYS A 622 4.97 11.87 -14.55
C LYS A 622 5.90 13.05 -14.29
N ASP A 623 5.46 14.28 -14.55
CA ASP A 623 6.27 15.48 -14.33
C ASP A 623 6.56 15.71 -12.85
N HIS A 624 5.62 15.39 -11.95
CA HIS A 624 5.84 15.40 -10.51
C HIS A 624 6.91 14.37 -10.10
N LEU A 625 6.76 13.11 -10.52
CA LEU A 625 7.70 12.04 -10.20
C LEU A 625 9.10 12.31 -10.77
N LEU A 626 9.22 12.88 -11.97
CA LEU A 626 10.51 13.23 -12.58
C LEU A 626 11.28 14.32 -11.80
N ARG A 627 10.57 15.21 -11.09
CA ARG A 627 11.23 16.25 -10.27
C ARG A 627 11.95 15.67 -9.06
N TYR A 628 11.36 14.64 -8.45
CA TYR A 628 11.81 14.08 -7.17
C TYR A 628 12.59 12.76 -7.30
N LEU A 629 12.34 11.97 -8.35
CA LEU A 629 13.02 10.69 -8.60
C LEU A 629 14.14 10.82 -9.63
N GLN A 630 15.16 11.63 -9.34
CA GLN A 630 16.24 11.94 -10.29
C GLN A 630 17.15 10.73 -10.64
N GLY A 631 17.09 9.65 -9.86
CA GLY A 631 17.87 8.41 -10.07
C GLY A 631 17.12 7.26 -10.74
N VAL A 632 15.80 7.37 -10.97
CA VAL A 632 15.00 6.30 -11.58
C VAL A 632 14.93 6.49 -13.10
N GLU A 633 15.04 5.41 -13.87
CA GLU A 633 14.92 5.48 -15.32
C GLU A 633 13.62 6.16 -15.75
N LYS A 634 13.71 7.15 -16.66
CA LYS A 634 12.53 7.91 -17.14
C LYS A 634 11.42 7.01 -17.67
N LYS A 635 11.76 5.91 -18.35
CA LYS A 635 10.79 4.92 -18.84
C LYS A 635 10.02 4.24 -17.70
N LYS A 636 10.69 3.94 -16.59
CA LYS A 636 10.06 3.35 -15.40
C LYS A 636 9.11 4.36 -14.75
N ILE A 637 9.48 5.65 -14.69
CA ILE A 637 8.59 6.71 -14.19
C ILE A 637 7.35 6.90 -15.09
N GLU A 638 7.53 6.91 -16.40
CA GLU A 638 6.41 6.95 -17.36
C GLU A 638 5.47 5.76 -17.16
N GLN A 639 6.02 4.55 -17.00
CA GLN A 639 5.22 3.35 -16.77
C GLN A 639 4.48 3.42 -15.42
N MET A 640 5.12 3.89 -14.35
CA MET A 640 4.47 4.07 -13.04
C MET A 640 3.28 5.05 -13.12
N ALA A 641 3.41 6.16 -13.84
CA ALA A 641 2.30 7.12 -13.99
C ALA A 641 1.12 6.53 -14.78
N VAL A 642 1.42 5.75 -15.83
CA VAL A 642 0.41 5.02 -16.61
C VAL A 642 -0.25 3.95 -15.75
N ASP A 643 0.51 3.16 -14.98
CA ASP A 643 -0.01 2.08 -14.14
C ASP A 643 -0.88 2.62 -13.01
N TYR A 644 -0.50 3.74 -12.39
CA TYR A 644 -1.31 4.41 -11.36
C TYR A 644 -2.68 4.81 -11.92
N THR A 645 -2.67 5.50 -13.04
CA THR A 645 -3.88 5.99 -13.71
C THR A 645 -4.74 4.85 -14.25
N SER A 646 -4.10 3.79 -14.75
CA SER A 646 -4.78 2.59 -15.22
C SER A 646 -5.44 1.84 -14.06
N LYS A 647 -4.75 1.70 -12.92
CA LYS A 647 -5.31 1.06 -11.73
C LYS A 647 -6.54 1.81 -11.23
N LEU A 648 -6.47 3.13 -11.13
CA LEU A 648 -7.60 3.98 -10.74
C LEU A 648 -8.83 3.72 -11.62
N LEU A 649 -8.69 3.81 -12.95
CA LEU A 649 -9.81 3.58 -13.87
C LEU A 649 -10.33 2.15 -13.82
N HIS A 650 -9.43 1.18 -13.68
CA HIS A 650 -9.77 -0.23 -13.56
C HIS A 650 -10.61 -0.49 -12.30
N LEU A 651 -10.24 0.07 -11.14
CA LEU A 651 -11.01 -0.06 -9.89
C LEU A 651 -12.43 0.48 -10.03
N ILE A 652 -12.60 1.64 -10.68
CA ILE A 652 -13.94 2.21 -10.95
C ILE A 652 -14.77 1.23 -11.81
N CYS A 653 -14.16 0.67 -12.85
CA CYS A 653 -14.82 -0.33 -13.70
C CYS A 653 -15.22 -1.58 -12.89
N CYS A 654 -14.32 -2.10 -12.04
CA CYS A 654 -14.59 -3.29 -11.24
C CYS A 654 -15.67 -3.07 -10.17
N ILE A 655 -15.75 -1.89 -9.54
CA ILE A 655 -16.84 -1.55 -8.62
C ILE A 655 -18.18 -1.60 -9.35
N LEU A 656 -18.26 -1.01 -10.55
CA LEU A 656 -19.47 -0.99 -11.37
C LEU A 656 -19.85 -2.39 -11.84
N GLU A 657 -18.90 -3.16 -12.37
CA GLU A 657 -19.13 -4.51 -12.87
C GLU A 657 -19.55 -5.48 -11.76
N THR A 658 -18.99 -5.36 -10.55
CA THR A 658 -19.40 -6.15 -9.39
C THR A 658 -20.87 -5.89 -9.04
N SER A 659 -21.28 -4.62 -9.05
CA SER A 659 -22.68 -4.25 -8.87
C SER A 659 -23.56 -4.78 -10.01
N TRP A 660 -23.08 -4.71 -11.25
CA TRP A 660 -23.78 -5.19 -12.44
C TRP A 660 -24.05 -6.71 -12.38
N ARG A 661 -23.04 -7.50 -11.99
CA ARG A 661 -23.13 -8.95 -11.79
C ARG A 661 -24.10 -9.31 -10.66
N LYS A 662 -24.00 -8.62 -9.53
CA LYS A 662 -24.89 -8.84 -8.38
C LYS A 662 -26.36 -8.67 -8.76
N HIS A 663 -26.66 -7.67 -9.56
CA HIS A 663 -28.02 -7.38 -10.00
C HIS A 663 -28.44 -8.13 -11.28
N SER A 664 -27.56 -8.97 -11.85
CA SER A 664 -27.82 -9.77 -13.07
C SER A 664 -28.38 -8.92 -14.22
N LEU A 665 -27.81 -7.72 -14.42
CA LEU A 665 -28.20 -6.84 -15.50
C LEU A 665 -27.62 -7.35 -16.83
N ASP A 666 -28.47 -7.55 -17.84
CA ASP A 666 -28.02 -7.91 -19.18
C ASP A 666 -27.36 -6.73 -19.89
N SER A 667 -26.48 -7.00 -20.86
CA SER A 667 -25.94 -5.97 -21.76
C SER A 667 -27.03 -5.25 -22.58
N TRP A 668 -28.22 -5.84 -22.66
CA TRP A 668 -29.43 -5.32 -23.32
C TRP A 668 -30.35 -4.51 -22.38
N ALA A 669 -30.02 -4.37 -21.09
CA ALA A 669 -30.78 -3.61 -20.10
C ALA A 669 -30.76 -2.07 -20.31
N LEU A 670 -30.30 -1.60 -21.47
CA LEU A 670 -30.18 -0.18 -21.82
C LEU A 670 -31.17 0.27 -22.88
N ARG A 671 -32.16 -0.57 -23.23
CA ARG A 671 -33.27 -0.17 -24.10
C ARG A 671 -34.21 0.74 -23.32
N LEU A 672 -34.48 1.91 -23.89
CA LEU A 672 -35.28 2.99 -23.29
C LEU A 672 -36.80 2.73 -23.29
N ASP A 673 -37.24 1.51 -23.62
CA ASP A 673 -38.63 1.11 -23.79
C ASP A 673 -39.31 0.60 -22.49
N GLY A 674 -38.57 0.46 -21.39
CA GLY A 674 -39.06 -0.02 -20.08
C GLY A 674 -39.00 1.00 -18.94
N SER A 675 -39.73 0.75 -17.84
CA SER A 675 -39.56 1.47 -16.57
C SER A 675 -38.37 0.91 -15.78
N GLY A 676 -37.58 1.76 -15.14
CA GLY A 676 -36.41 1.35 -14.36
C GLY A 676 -36.74 0.32 -13.28
N SER A 677 -36.00 -0.78 -13.29
CA SER A 677 -36.01 -1.82 -12.27
C SER A 677 -35.32 -1.35 -10.98
N ALA A 678 -35.62 -2.01 -9.86
CA ALA A 678 -34.92 -1.76 -8.60
C ALA A 678 -33.39 -2.01 -8.72
N ALA A 679 -33.00 -2.91 -9.61
CA ALA A 679 -31.61 -3.19 -9.96
C ALA A 679 -30.92 -2.00 -10.66
N GLU A 680 -31.56 -1.42 -11.69
CA GLU A 680 -31.05 -0.24 -12.39
C GLU A 680 -30.98 0.97 -11.45
N SER A 681 -31.97 1.13 -10.56
CA SER A 681 -31.96 2.20 -9.55
C SER A 681 -30.78 2.05 -8.58
N ALA A 682 -30.48 0.83 -8.12
CA ALA A 682 -29.31 0.58 -7.27
C ALA A 682 -27.99 0.94 -7.96
N VAL A 683 -27.82 0.54 -9.23
CA VAL A 683 -26.63 0.89 -10.02
C VAL A 683 -26.56 2.39 -10.29
N PHE A 684 -27.68 3.05 -10.58
CA PHE A 684 -27.74 4.50 -10.74
C PHE A 684 -27.28 5.25 -9.48
N HIS A 685 -27.71 4.80 -8.30
CA HIS A 685 -27.28 5.37 -7.03
C HIS A 685 -25.78 5.16 -6.79
N LEU A 686 -25.26 3.96 -7.06
CA LEU A 686 -23.83 3.67 -6.96
C LEU A 686 -23.02 4.56 -7.92
N MET A 687 -23.44 4.70 -9.18
CA MET A 687 -22.78 5.59 -10.15
C MET A 687 -22.78 7.05 -9.68
N THR A 688 -23.89 7.51 -9.10
CA THR A 688 -23.98 8.86 -8.54
C THR A 688 -22.99 9.05 -7.38
N ARG A 689 -22.85 8.05 -6.51
CA ARG A 689 -21.86 8.05 -5.42
C ARG A 689 -20.42 8.03 -5.92
N ILE A 690 -20.12 7.24 -6.95
CA ILE A 690 -18.79 7.24 -7.60
C ILE A 690 -18.49 8.60 -8.23
N LEU A 691 -19.48 9.22 -8.89
CA LEU A 691 -19.31 10.54 -9.49
C LEU A 691 -18.97 11.60 -8.44
N GLU A 692 -19.69 11.61 -7.31
CA GLU A 692 -19.43 12.52 -6.20
C GLU A 692 -18.03 12.30 -5.60
N ALA A 693 -17.68 11.04 -5.36
CA ALA A 693 -16.38 10.62 -4.85
C ALA A 693 -15.22 11.05 -5.76
N THR A 694 -15.38 10.89 -7.07
CA THR A 694 -14.33 11.22 -8.04
C THR A 694 -14.23 12.71 -8.30
N SER A 695 -15.35 13.44 -8.24
CA SER A 695 -15.40 14.89 -8.51
C SER A 695 -14.69 15.71 -7.42
N SER A 696 -14.79 15.30 -6.15
CA SER A 696 -14.14 15.99 -5.02
C SER A 696 -12.61 16.03 -5.15
N LEU A 697 -12.02 14.93 -5.65
CA LEU A 697 -10.58 14.75 -5.82
C LEU A 697 -10.11 14.95 -7.26
N PHE A 698 -11.00 15.37 -8.16
CA PHE A 698 -10.75 15.57 -9.58
C PHE A 698 -10.12 14.35 -10.28
N LEU A 699 -10.65 13.16 -9.98
CA LEU A 699 -10.23 11.88 -10.57
C LEU A 699 -10.94 11.64 -11.91
N PRO A 700 -10.25 11.08 -12.92
CA PRO A 700 -10.89 10.77 -14.20
C PRO A 700 -11.84 9.58 -14.09
N LEU A 701 -12.93 9.63 -14.85
CA LEU A 701 -13.88 8.53 -15.02
C LEU A 701 -13.63 7.73 -16.31
N PRO A 702 -14.01 6.45 -16.36
CA PRO A 702 -13.94 5.67 -17.59
C PRO A 702 -14.77 6.30 -18.72
N PRO A 703 -14.24 6.43 -19.95
CA PRO A 703 -15.03 6.81 -21.12
C PRO A 703 -16.35 6.03 -21.22
N GLY A 704 -17.46 6.73 -21.48
CA GLY A 704 -18.81 6.14 -21.52
C GLY A 704 -19.56 6.14 -20.17
N PHE A 705 -18.91 6.47 -19.06
CA PHE A 705 -19.55 6.53 -17.74
C PHE A 705 -20.75 7.50 -17.69
N HIS A 706 -20.59 8.73 -18.17
CA HIS A 706 -21.68 9.72 -18.16
C HIS A 706 -22.83 9.37 -19.09
N THR A 707 -22.54 8.73 -20.21
CA THR A 707 -23.57 8.23 -21.13
C THR A 707 -24.42 7.17 -20.44
N LEU A 708 -23.78 6.20 -19.82
CA LEU A 708 -24.45 5.15 -19.05
C LEU A 708 -25.25 5.72 -17.88
N HIS A 709 -24.67 6.66 -17.12
CA HIS A 709 -25.33 7.30 -15.98
C HIS A 709 -26.58 8.08 -16.41
N THR A 710 -26.52 8.77 -17.55
CA THR A 710 -27.66 9.51 -18.12
C THR A 710 -28.77 8.56 -18.58
N ILE A 711 -28.42 7.47 -19.27
CA ILE A 711 -29.41 6.47 -19.72
C ILE A 711 -30.13 5.84 -18.52
N LEU A 712 -29.39 5.41 -17.49
CA LEU A 712 -29.98 4.89 -16.26
C LEU A 712 -30.82 5.94 -15.53
N GLY A 713 -30.39 7.21 -15.52
CA GLY A 713 -31.17 8.31 -14.97
C GLY A 713 -32.52 8.48 -15.65
N VAL A 714 -32.59 8.32 -16.97
CA VAL A 714 -33.84 8.37 -17.74
C VAL A 714 -34.78 7.21 -17.38
N HIS A 715 -34.24 6.02 -17.10
CA HIS A 715 -35.05 4.87 -16.68
C HIS A 715 -35.57 5.02 -15.24
N CYS A 716 -34.73 5.53 -14.34
CA CYS A 716 -34.96 5.46 -12.90
C CYS A 716 -35.65 6.70 -12.31
N LEU A 717 -35.53 7.87 -12.95
CA LEU A 717 -36.01 9.14 -12.38
C LEU A 717 -37.29 9.66 -13.05
N PRO A 718 -38.23 10.23 -12.27
CA PRO A 718 -39.30 11.05 -12.82
C PRO A 718 -38.74 12.25 -13.60
N LEU A 719 -39.47 12.72 -14.62
CA LEU A 719 -39.02 13.82 -15.49
C LEU A 719 -38.54 15.05 -14.72
N HIS A 720 -39.28 15.50 -13.69
CA HIS A 720 -38.88 16.65 -12.88
C HIS A 720 -37.53 16.44 -12.19
N SER A 721 -37.31 15.28 -11.57
CA SER A 721 -36.05 14.94 -10.90
C SER A 721 -34.91 14.80 -11.91
N LEU A 722 -35.16 14.16 -13.05
CA LEU A 722 -34.17 14.04 -14.13
C LEU A 722 -33.70 15.43 -14.60
N LEU A 723 -34.62 16.35 -14.86
CA LEU A 723 -34.29 17.71 -15.28
C LEU A 723 -33.50 18.45 -14.20
N ASN A 724 -33.86 18.29 -12.92
CA ASN A 724 -33.10 18.87 -11.83
C ASN A 724 -31.66 18.32 -11.75
N TYR A 725 -31.46 17.02 -11.99
CA TYR A 725 -30.12 16.43 -12.02
C TYR A 725 -29.27 16.92 -13.21
N ILE A 726 -29.90 17.18 -14.36
CA ILE A 726 -29.25 17.78 -15.53
C ILE A 726 -28.89 19.25 -15.26
N ASP A 727 -29.84 20.02 -14.71
CA ASP A 727 -29.68 21.45 -14.46
C ASP A 727 -28.61 21.74 -13.39
N ASN A 728 -28.48 20.85 -12.39
CA ASN A 728 -27.40 20.92 -11.39
C ASN A 728 -26.07 20.32 -11.87
N GLY A 729 -25.98 19.81 -13.11
CA GLY A 729 -24.76 19.26 -13.68
C GLY A 729 -24.33 17.89 -13.17
N VAL A 730 -25.20 17.17 -12.46
CA VAL A 730 -24.96 15.79 -12.00
C VAL A 730 -25.04 14.82 -13.18
N LEU A 731 -26.03 15.01 -14.06
CA LEU A 731 -26.15 14.25 -15.31
C LEU A 731 -25.61 15.07 -16.48
N LEU A 732 -24.43 14.71 -16.95
CA LEU A 732 -23.79 15.35 -18.10
C LEU A 732 -24.35 14.79 -19.41
N LEU A 733 -25.03 15.65 -20.17
CA LEU A 733 -25.56 15.31 -21.49
C LEU A 733 -24.42 15.19 -22.52
N THR A 734 -24.03 13.96 -22.83
CA THR A 734 -23.06 13.65 -23.90
C THR A 734 -23.75 13.57 -25.26
N GLU A 735 -23.01 13.83 -26.35
CA GLU A 735 -23.53 13.70 -27.73
C GLU A 735 -24.06 12.29 -27.99
N THR A 736 -23.35 11.26 -27.50
CA THR A 736 -23.75 9.85 -27.61
C THR A 736 -25.02 9.54 -26.83
N ALA A 737 -25.15 10.02 -25.58
CA ALA A 737 -26.34 9.78 -24.76
C ALA A 737 -27.59 10.34 -25.41
N VAL A 738 -27.54 11.59 -25.89
CA VAL A 738 -28.69 12.22 -26.54
C VAL A 738 -29.00 11.56 -27.87
N THR A 739 -27.98 11.18 -28.65
CA THR A 739 -28.20 10.46 -29.92
C THR A 739 -28.89 9.12 -29.70
N ARG A 740 -28.52 8.36 -28.66
CA ARG A 740 -29.22 7.13 -28.27
C ARG A 740 -30.64 7.41 -27.81
N LEU A 741 -30.81 8.42 -26.94
CA LEU A 741 -32.12 8.83 -26.43
C LEU A 741 -33.11 9.17 -27.56
N LEU A 742 -32.65 9.80 -28.63
CA LEU A 742 -33.49 10.16 -29.77
C LEU A 742 -33.81 8.99 -30.69
N LYS A 743 -32.89 8.03 -30.83
CA LYS A 743 -33.07 6.83 -31.67
C LYS A 743 -33.95 5.78 -31.01
N ASP A 744 -33.79 5.58 -29.71
CA ASP A 744 -34.40 4.45 -29.00
C ASP A 744 -35.80 4.77 -28.45
N LEU A 745 -36.09 6.04 -28.15
CA LEU A 745 -37.43 6.47 -27.72
C LEU A 745 -38.34 6.75 -28.92
N ASP A 746 -39.59 6.34 -28.83
CA ASP A 746 -40.64 6.75 -29.77
C ASP A 746 -41.04 8.23 -29.60
N ASN A 747 -41.91 8.70 -30.50
CA ASN A 747 -42.47 10.06 -30.46
C ASN A 747 -43.87 10.08 -29.79
N THR A 748 -44.05 9.34 -28.70
CA THR A 748 -45.26 9.49 -27.86
C THR A 748 -45.24 10.85 -27.14
N GLU A 749 -46.41 11.40 -26.78
CA GLU A 749 -46.51 12.72 -26.14
C GLU A 749 -45.63 12.84 -24.87
N LYS A 750 -45.48 11.75 -24.10
CA LYS A 750 -44.60 11.68 -22.93
C LYS A 750 -43.12 11.77 -23.32
N ASN A 751 -42.71 11.00 -24.33
CA ASN A 751 -41.32 10.92 -24.77
C ASN A 751 -40.90 12.15 -25.57
N GLU A 752 -41.81 12.77 -26.34
CA GLU A 752 -41.59 14.06 -26.98
C GLU A 752 -41.33 15.16 -25.94
N LYS A 753 -42.14 15.23 -24.87
CA LYS A 753 -41.90 16.18 -23.76
C LYS A 753 -40.53 15.98 -23.13
N LEU A 754 -40.07 14.74 -22.95
CA LEU A 754 -38.73 14.43 -22.46
C LEU A 754 -37.64 14.87 -23.45
N LYS A 755 -37.74 14.48 -24.73
CA LYS A 755 -36.81 14.85 -25.81
C LYS A 755 -36.64 16.37 -25.90
N PHE A 756 -37.75 17.12 -25.93
CA PHE A 756 -37.72 18.58 -25.95
C PHE A 756 -37.04 19.16 -24.71
N SER A 757 -37.39 18.66 -23.52
CA SER A 757 -36.84 19.16 -22.26
C SER A 757 -35.32 18.96 -22.16
N VAL A 758 -34.80 17.86 -22.71
CA VAL A 758 -33.36 17.56 -22.79
C VAL A 758 -32.67 18.42 -23.86
N ILE A 759 -33.23 18.51 -25.08
CA ILE A 759 -32.61 19.24 -26.19
C ILE A 759 -32.44 20.74 -25.86
N VAL A 760 -33.42 21.36 -25.21
CA VAL A 760 -33.36 22.79 -24.83
C VAL A 760 -32.20 23.10 -23.89
N ARG A 761 -31.72 22.11 -23.14
CA ARG A 761 -30.62 22.25 -22.16
C ARG A 761 -29.24 21.96 -22.76
N LEU A 762 -29.16 21.61 -24.04
CA LEU A 762 -27.89 21.31 -24.68
C LEU A 762 -27.12 22.56 -25.09
N PRO A 763 -25.77 22.53 -25.03
CA PRO A 763 -24.95 23.57 -25.62
C PRO A 763 -25.28 23.76 -27.12
N PRO A 764 -25.31 25.00 -27.66
CA PRO A 764 -25.76 25.28 -29.02
C PRO A 764 -25.07 24.45 -30.12
N LEU A 765 -23.78 24.15 -29.94
CA LEU A 765 -22.99 23.34 -30.89
C LEU A 765 -23.44 21.87 -30.96
N ILE A 766 -23.82 21.31 -29.81
CA ILE A 766 -24.26 19.91 -29.70
C ILE A 766 -25.73 19.84 -30.14
N GLY A 767 -26.55 20.82 -29.74
CA GLY A 767 -27.94 20.96 -30.18
C GLY A 767 -28.08 21.00 -31.70
N GLN A 768 -27.26 21.81 -32.41
CA GLN A 768 -27.34 21.91 -33.87
C GLN A 768 -27.08 20.60 -34.62
N LYS A 769 -26.15 19.77 -34.14
CA LYS A 769 -25.93 18.43 -34.71
C LYS A 769 -27.09 17.49 -34.41
N ILE A 770 -27.62 17.57 -33.19
CA ILE A 770 -28.66 16.68 -32.69
C ILE A 770 -30.02 16.95 -33.34
N TYR A 771 -30.35 18.22 -33.62
CA TYR A 771 -31.54 18.56 -34.41
C TYR A 771 -31.51 17.84 -35.77
N ARG A 772 -30.36 17.75 -36.44
CA ARG A 772 -30.26 17.04 -37.73
C ARG A 772 -30.52 15.53 -37.64
N LEU A 773 -30.43 14.94 -36.45
CA LEU A 773 -30.63 13.50 -36.23
C LEU A 773 -32.06 13.15 -35.83
N TRP A 774 -32.87 14.13 -35.40
CA TRP A 774 -34.26 13.91 -35.00
C TRP A 774 -35.21 14.31 -36.12
N ASP A 775 -35.80 13.30 -36.78
CA ASP A 775 -36.82 13.49 -37.81
C ASP A 775 -38.16 13.88 -37.17
N HIS A 776 -38.29 15.16 -36.84
CA HIS A 776 -39.47 15.76 -36.21
C HIS A 776 -39.75 17.16 -36.78
N PRO A 777 -41.01 17.57 -36.99
CA PRO A 777 -41.36 18.85 -37.62
C PRO A 777 -40.72 20.08 -36.97
N VAL A 778 -40.56 20.06 -35.64
CA VAL A 778 -39.89 21.15 -34.90
C VAL A 778 -38.40 21.23 -35.24
N SER A 779 -37.75 20.09 -35.47
CA SER A 779 -36.35 20.04 -35.85
C SER A 779 -36.14 20.61 -37.26
N SER A 780 -36.98 20.20 -38.22
CA SER A 780 -36.96 20.72 -39.60
C SER A 780 -37.16 22.23 -39.63
N ASN A 781 -38.06 22.76 -38.77
CA ASN A 781 -38.28 24.20 -38.64
C ASN A 781 -37.05 24.94 -38.08
N VAL A 782 -36.37 24.40 -37.06
CA VAL A 782 -35.13 24.99 -36.52
C VAL A 782 -34.00 24.98 -37.56
N ILE A 783 -33.85 23.88 -38.31
CA ILE A 783 -32.87 23.76 -39.40
C ILE A 783 -33.16 24.78 -40.50
N ALA A 784 -34.41 24.88 -40.95
CA ALA A 784 -34.86 25.84 -41.95
C ALA A 784 -34.60 27.29 -41.51
N ARG A 785 -34.95 27.66 -40.27
CA ARG A 785 -34.69 29.00 -39.71
C ARG A 785 -33.21 29.34 -39.64
N ASN A 786 -32.36 28.39 -39.23
CA ASN A 786 -30.91 28.59 -39.18
C ASN A 786 -30.33 28.75 -40.59
N HIS A 787 -30.82 27.98 -41.56
CA HIS A 787 -30.42 28.07 -42.96
C HIS A 787 -30.77 29.46 -43.54
N VAL A 788 -32.02 29.90 -43.37
CA VAL A 788 -32.49 31.24 -43.77
C VAL A 788 -31.68 32.34 -43.11
N THR A 789 -31.42 32.23 -41.80
CA THR A 789 -30.61 33.22 -41.07
C THR A 789 -29.21 33.34 -41.64
N ARG A 790 -28.56 32.21 -41.98
CA ARG A 790 -27.24 32.18 -42.60
C ARG A 790 -27.22 32.82 -43.98
N LEU A 791 -28.21 32.55 -44.82
CA LEU A 791 -28.32 33.16 -46.16
C LEU A 791 -28.58 34.67 -46.07
N LEU A 792 -29.45 35.08 -45.16
CA LEU A 792 -29.81 36.49 -44.98
C LEU A 792 -28.72 37.32 -44.28
N GLN A 793 -27.81 36.70 -43.52
CA GLN A 793 -26.68 37.40 -42.88
C GLN A 793 -25.74 38.09 -43.90
N ASN A 794 -25.61 37.53 -45.10
CA ASN A 794 -24.78 38.09 -46.18
C ASN A 794 -25.58 38.92 -47.19
N TYR A 795 -26.90 39.06 -46.98
CA TYR A 795 -27.78 39.76 -47.90
C TYR A 795 -27.63 41.28 -47.77
N LYS A 796 -27.09 41.92 -48.80
CA LYS A 796 -27.19 43.37 -48.97
C LYS A 796 -28.45 43.65 -49.78
N LYS A 797 -29.38 44.44 -49.21
CA LYS A 797 -30.62 44.88 -49.88
C LYS A 797 -30.27 45.45 -51.26
N GLN A 798 -30.52 44.67 -52.31
CA GLN A 798 -30.66 45.19 -53.66
C GLN A 798 -32.15 45.18 -54.03
N PRO A 799 -32.66 46.25 -54.68
CA PRO A 799 -34.03 46.26 -55.16
C PRO A 799 -34.17 45.21 -56.26
N TRP A 800 -34.98 44.20 -56.01
CA TRP A 800 -35.28 43.18 -56.99
C TRP A 800 -36.34 43.67 -57.97
N SER A 801 -36.03 43.56 -59.25
CA SER A 801 -36.98 43.71 -60.34
C SER A 801 -37.04 42.39 -61.11
N SER A 802 -37.95 41.49 -60.74
CA SER A 802 -38.33 40.41 -61.64
C SER A 802 -39.74 39.93 -61.35
N VAL A 803 -40.42 39.71 -62.47
CA VAL A 803 -41.76 39.15 -62.61
C VAL A 803 -41.78 37.77 -61.98
N ILE A 804 -42.77 37.53 -61.10
CA ILE A 804 -43.08 36.21 -60.54
C ILE A 804 -43.35 35.26 -61.69
N ASN A 805 -42.35 34.46 -62.09
CA ASN A 805 -42.60 33.33 -62.97
C ASN A 805 -43.26 32.26 -62.11
N LYS A 806 -44.53 31.97 -62.40
CA LYS A 806 -45.28 30.87 -61.80
C LYS A 806 -44.50 29.56 -62.00
N SER A 807 -43.75 29.15 -60.98
CA SER A 807 -43.27 27.78 -60.88
C SER A 807 -44.46 26.87 -60.55
N SER A 808 -44.39 25.65 -61.06
CA SER A 808 -45.44 24.64 -61.06
C SER A 808 -45.62 23.97 -59.70
N PHE A 809 -46.13 24.67 -58.69
CA PHE A 809 -46.34 24.10 -57.35
C PHE A 809 -47.75 24.39 -56.81
N SER A 810 -48.28 23.47 -56.00
CA SER A 810 -49.72 23.26 -55.74
C SER A 810 -50.32 24.05 -54.57
N VAL A 811 -49.61 25.02 -53.97
CA VAL A 811 -50.12 25.81 -52.85
C VAL A 811 -49.90 27.32 -53.08
N ASP A 812 -50.98 28.07 -53.25
CA ASP A 812 -50.97 29.53 -53.45
C ASP A 812 -50.73 30.28 -52.12
N PHE A 813 -49.51 30.26 -51.58
CA PHE A 813 -49.11 31.08 -50.44
C PHE A 813 -48.09 32.15 -50.85
N LEU A 814 -48.59 33.28 -51.39
CA LEU A 814 -47.78 34.36 -51.99
C LEU A 814 -46.55 34.79 -51.15
N PRO A 815 -46.66 35.00 -49.82
CA PRO A 815 -45.51 35.39 -49.00
C PRO A 815 -44.41 34.32 -48.90
N LEU A 816 -44.80 33.03 -48.90
CA LEU A 816 -43.86 31.92 -48.87
C LEU A 816 -43.17 31.81 -50.23
N ASN A 817 -43.92 31.88 -51.33
CA ASN A 817 -43.37 31.82 -52.69
C ASN A 817 -42.34 32.94 -52.94
N TYR A 818 -42.60 34.15 -52.45
CA TYR A 818 -41.67 35.27 -52.53
C TYR A 818 -40.39 35.03 -51.70
N LEU A 819 -40.53 34.46 -50.49
CA LEU A 819 -39.39 34.10 -49.64
C LEU A 819 -38.54 33.00 -50.29
N ILE A 820 -39.16 31.97 -50.87
CA ILE A 820 -38.48 30.87 -51.54
C ILE A 820 -37.70 31.39 -52.76
N GLU A 821 -38.31 32.24 -53.60
CA GLU A 821 -37.61 32.85 -54.75
C GLU A 821 -36.37 33.66 -54.32
N ILE A 822 -36.46 34.39 -53.21
CA ILE A 822 -35.31 35.09 -52.61
C ILE A 822 -34.23 34.10 -52.19
N LEU A 823 -34.59 33.04 -51.46
CA LEU A 823 -33.64 32.05 -50.97
C LEU A 823 -32.96 31.29 -52.11
N THR A 824 -33.70 30.83 -53.13
CA THR A 824 -33.17 30.10 -54.29
C THR A 824 -32.16 30.95 -55.09
N SER A 825 -32.38 32.25 -55.21
CA SER A 825 -31.38 33.15 -55.83
C SER A 825 -30.10 33.31 -55.01
N LEU A 826 -30.23 33.30 -53.68
CA LEU A 826 -29.10 33.49 -52.76
C LEU A 826 -28.28 32.23 -52.73
N GLU A 827 -28.92 31.07 -52.72
CA GLU A 827 -28.29 29.75 -52.87
C GLU A 827 -27.48 29.68 -54.18
N SER A 828 -28.09 29.98 -55.32
CA SER A 828 -27.41 29.96 -56.63
C SER A 828 -26.22 30.94 -56.73
N SER A 829 -26.29 32.09 -56.06
CA SER A 829 -25.16 33.03 -55.98
C SER A 829 -24.03 32.58 -55.03
N THR A 830 -24.35 31.80 -54.00
CA THR A 830 -23.41 31.34 -52.97
C THR A 830 -22.74 30.02 -53.35
N GLN A 831 -23.44 29.17 -54.12
CA GLN A 831 -22.96 27.88 -54.61
C GLN A 831 -21.82 28.04 -55.64
N ALA A 832 -21.76 29.16 -56.36
CA ALA A 832 -20.65 29.50 -57.27
C ALA A 832 -19.31 29.85 -56.55
N LEU A 833 -19.30 29.96 -55.22
CA LEU A 833 -18.13 30.36 -54.42
C LEU A 833 -17.63 29.27 -53.44
N ASN A 834 -18.37 28.18 -53.21
CA ASN A 834 -18.03 27.13 -52.24
C ASN A 834 -18.26 25.72 -52.80
N ASP A 835 -17.39 25.26 -53.69
CA ASP A 835 -17.28 23.85 -54.09
C ASP A 835 -16.37 23.07 -53.11
N PHE A 836 -16.63 23.05 -51.80
CA PHE A 836 -15.97 22.07 -50.92
C PHE A 836 -16.81 21.66 -49.70
N GLU A 837 -16.96 20.33 -49.58
CA GLU A 837 -17.36 19.50 -48.43
C GLU A 837 -18.85 19.44 -48.02
N GLY A 838 -19.57 18.46 -48.61
CA GLY A 838 -20.37 17.48 -47.87
C GLY A 838 -21.42 17.99 -46.88
N HIS A 839 -22.28 18.92 -47.30
CA HIS A 839 -23.51 19.25 -46.56
C HIS A 839 -24.70 18.54 -47.20
N ASP A 840 -25.38 17.68 -46.42
CA ASP A 840 -26.67 17.08 -46.78
C ASP A 840 -27.68 18.15 -47.26
N ASN A 841 -28.48 17.78 -48.26
CA ASN A 841 -29.47 18.57 -49.02
C ASN A 841 -30.43 19.40 -48.14
N VAL A 842 -30.03 20.63 -47.77
CA VAL A 842 -30.93 21.64 -47.21
C VAL A 842 -30.95 22.81 -48.19
N ASP A 843 -32.03 22.89 -48.98
CA ASP A 843 -32.29 23.87 -50.03
C ASP A 843 -33.58 24.65 -49.74
N ALA A 844 -33.91 25.61 -50.61
CA ALA A 844 -35.13 26.39 -50.50
C ALA A 844 -36.40 25.50 -50.52
N GLU A 845 -36.38 24.35 -51.20
CA GLU A 845 -37.48 23.38 -51.25
C GLU A 845 -37.71 22.73 -49.87
N PHE A 846 -36.65 22.36 -49.16
CA PHE A 846 -36.74 21.90 -47.77
C PHE A 846 -37.33 22.96 -46.81
N VAL A 847 -36.99 24.25 -47.01
CA VAL A 847 -37.55 25.37 -46.22
C VAL A 847 -39.05 25.52 -46.48
N GLU A 848 -39.48 25.37 -47.73
CA GLU A 848 -40.89 25.39 -48.11
C GLU A 848 -41.65 24.24 -47.47
N GLU A 849 -41.15 23.00 -47.60
CA GLU A 849 -41.77 21.81 -47.02
C GLU A 849 -41.88 21.90 -45.49
N ALA A 850 -40.84 22.38 -44.82
CA ALA A 850 -40.85 22.57 -43.36
C ALA A 850 -41.85 23.65 -42.93
N ALA A 851 -41.95 24.76 -43.68
CA ALA A 851 -42.90 25.84 -43.39
C ALA A 851 -44.35 25.40 -43.60
N LEU A 852 -44.63 24.65 -44.68
CA LEU A 852 -45.94 24.09 -44.96
C LEU A 852 -46.33 23.07 -43.89
N LYS A 853 -45.48 22.07 -43.58
CA LYS A 853 -45.75 21.08 -42.52
C LYS A 853 -46.03 21.73 -41.17
N HIS A 854 -45.28 22.77 -40.79
CA HIS A 854 -45.50 23.48 -39.54
C HIS A 854 -46.83 24.25 -39.52
N THR A 855 -47.20 24.87 -40.64
CA THR A 855 -48.46 25.60 -40.79
C THR A 855 -49.66 24.66 -40.75
N THR A 856 -49.58 23.51 -41.44
CA THR A 856 -50.60 22.46 -41.41
C THR A 856 -50.80 21.91 -40.00
N MET A 857 -49.70 21.67 -39.27
CA MET A 857 -49.76 21.26 -37.85
C MET A 857 -50.43 22.31 -36.95
N LEU A 858 -50.11 23.61 -37.12
CA LEU A 858 -50.73 24.71 -36.35
C LEU A 858 -52.23 24.87 -36.64
N LEU A 859 -52.64 24.56 -37.87
CA LEU A 859 -54.04 24.63 -38.31
C LEU A 859 -54.83 23.35 -38.01
N GLY A 860 -54.17 22.28 -37.54
CA GLY A 860 -54.80 20.99 -37.25
C GLY A 860 -55.35 20.28 -38.48
N LEU A 861 -54.73 20.51 -39.65
CA LEU A 861 -55.18 20.04 -40.97
C LEU A 861 -54.52 18.72 -41.40
#